data_AF-A0A8C6PKQ7-F1
#
_entry.id   AF-A0A8C6PKQ7-F1
#
_cell.length_a   1.000
_cell.length_b   1.000
_cell.length_c   1.000
_cell.angle_alpha   90.00
_cell.angle_beta   90.00
_cell.angle_gamma   90.00
#
_symmetry.space_group_name_H-M   'P 1'
#
loop_
_entity.id
_entity.type
_entity.pdbx_description
1 polymer ?
#
loop_
_entity_poly.entity_id
_entity_poly.type
_entity_poly.pdbx_seq_one_letter_code
_entity_poly.pdbx_strand_id
1 'polypeptide(L)'
;MEPDRGEEQLAENLRQRLRIMEPDKDEQQEELIKTFRHRLKEKISVGPVLNHLYFISHEDKERILQKLKTEGDASAANQLIDVVLKKPHPEGWFRAFVDALIHGDSKYAAMVLEGSPKPEEEEENDYCVALVRLLAPSLVQMKTADVCCECFSLGLLGQDDNDKVLAEIDTQGPGRGAGELLRRIVRRPPGWFSTFLQVLKKTEHYPLLRELTGDPHWCEQQGETGALIDHETIFLHTFEEPDNDSTGHSSTVCECGLLTWMQLLFRLADLSYSEAAAEAPRSPEKTEIVLRDYQMEVARPALEGKNIIICLPTGSGKTRAAVYITKKHLDSRREAGSPGKVVVLVNKIPLVEQHYSTEFLPYLKQTYRVERVSGDSQLKISFAKTVQKNDIIICTAQILENYLERAENGEDEGVKMSDLTLIIIDECHHTQKGGVYNHIMMRYLMQKHKNLRLKKEQKKTVPLPQILGLTASPGVGGANTVAKAVEHIMRICANLDASEIMTRSQEEDRKQQRKTILTVENKDPFGDVIKTIMNAIHNEAKLSPICDLGSQNYEQWAVQKERQAAKEEDKTVRVCAEFLRRYNEGLILSNTIRMSDALSYLNKFHEEQIKKKTSVDGEQNIQITDTERFLFKLFKGEIEELETFSKNPKYENDSLSKLREQILREFSSRGQARGIIFTKTRHSAITLSQWIQENPKFADVEVKPSHVIGGGDQSDTKPMTAAEQKDVLKKFRAGEVNLLVATTVAEEGLDIPACNFVIRYGLSTNEIAMIQAKGRGRADDSSYTVVDVKNSGVAERECVNEYREEMMGKAINKIKGQSREAYQKQMMEFQLQAIMEERMRQVKRKQKAIKDEKPSHVKFSCRNCAKPVCSGEDIQIIENMHRVNVTTQFKELFIQRENATLQERLLDYETNAVIACKDCGQPWGSVMVYRGMDFPCLHVKNFVVNINGKKISNCTKWSDLPIRFTAFDYIEHASMMAQGSDEEMG
;
A
#
# COMPACT_ATOMS: atom_id res chain seq x y z
N MET A 1 7.27 49.79 -64.32
CA MET A 1 7.09 48.65 -63.40
C MET A 1 6.17 49.16 -62.30
N GLU A 2 4.89 48.80 -62.36
CA GLU A 2 3.95 49.09 -61.28
C GLU A 2 4.26 48.18 -60.08
N PRO A 3 4.29 48.69 -58.84
CA PRO A 3 4.20 47.86 -57.64
C PRO A 3 2.73 47.60 -57.29
N ASP A 4 2.52 46.42 -56.73
CA ASP A 4 1.28 45.67 -56.61
C ASP A 4 0.29 46.29 -55.60
N ARG A 5 -0.95 46.58 -56.04
CA ARG A 5 -2.03 47.16 -55.21
C ARG A 5 -2.63 46.16 -54.20
N GLY A 6 -2.18 44.90 -54.20
CA GLY A 6 -2.67 43.85 -53.30
C GLY A 6 -2.19 43.96 -51.85
N GLU A 7 -0.97 44.46 -51.61
CA GLU A 7 -0.37 44.43 -50.26
C GLU A 7 -0.88 45.55 -49.34
N GLU A 8 -1.13 46.75 -49.87
CA GLU A 8 -1.71 47.85 -49.09
C GLU A 8 -3.13 47.52 -48.62
N GLN A 9 -3.91 46.82 -49.45
CA GLN A 9 -5.28 46.44 -49.12
C GLN A 9 -5.35 45.26 -48.14
N LEU A 10 -4.30 44.41 -48.11
CA LEU A 10 -4.14 43.38 -47.09
C LEU A 10 -3.70 43.98 -45.74
N ALA A 11 -2.80 44.96 -45.76
CA ALA A 11 -2.35 45.68 -44.57
C ALA A 11 -3.45 46.52 -43.92
N GLU A 12 -4.31 47.17 -44.73
CA GLU A 12 -5.48 47.91 -44.23
C GLU A 12 -6.56 46.97 -43.66
N ASN A 13 -6.78 45.80 -44.28
CA ASN A 13 -7.66 44.75 -43.75
C ASN A 13 -7.10 44.08 -42.48
N LEU A 14 -5.77 43.95 -42.36
CA LEU A 14 -5.11 43.48 -41.14
C LEU A 14 -5.19 44.54 -40.03
N ARG A 15 -5.06 45.83 -40.35
CA ARG A 15 -5.26 46.93 -39.38
C ARG A 15 -6.73 47.09 -38.95
N GLN A 16 -7.70 46.82 -39.84
CA GLN A 16 -9.12 46.77 -39.49
C GLN A 16 -9.49 45.49 -38.72
N ARG A 17 -8.86 44.34 -38.99
CA ARG A 17 -9.03 43.10 -38.21
C ARG A 17 -8.26 43.07 -36.88
N LEU A 18 -7.28 43.94 -36.69
CA LEU A 18 -6.54 44.12 -35.43
C LEU A 18 -7.10 45.25 -34.56
N ARG A 19 -8.23 45.88 -34.93
CA ARG A 19 -9.14 46.48 -33.95
C ARG A 19 -10.01 45.39 -33.29
N ILE A 20 -9.36 44.39 -32.71
CA ILE A 20 -9.99 43.55 -31.70
C ILE A 20 -9.78 44.30 -30.40
N MET A 21 -10.85 45.01 -30.02
CA MET A 21 -11.23 45.41 -28.67
C MET A 21 -10.14 45.20 -27.62
N GLU A 22 -9.51 46.29 -27.15
CA GLU A 22 -9.06 46.28 -25.76
C GLU A 22 -10.30 45.87 -24.94
N PRO A 23 -10.24 44.77 -24.17
CA PRO A 23 -11.41 44.31 -23.43
C PRO A 23 -11.88 45.44 -22.54
N ASP A 24 -13.19 45.63 -22.47
CA ASP A 24 -13.80 46.64 -21.60
C ASP A 24 -13.21 46.46 -20.18
N LYS A 25 -13.01 47.55 -19.44
CA LYS A 25 -12.42 47.48 -18.10
C LYS A 25 -13.19 46.52 -17.19
N ASP A 26 -14.50 46.43 -17.42
CA ASP A 26 -15.41 45.45 -16.80
C ASP A 26 -15.13 44.00 -17.23
N GLU A 27 -14.83 43.73 -18.50
CA GLU A 27 -14.47 42.38 -18.99
C GLU A 27 -13.16 41.88 -18.37
N GLN A 28 -12.16 42.75 -18.21
CA GLN A 28 -10.91 42.40 -17.53
C GLN A 28 -11.14 42.08 -16.04
N GLN A 29 -12.01 42.84 -15.38
CA GLN A 29 -12.37 42.65 -13.97
C GLN A 29 -13.20 41.38 -13.75
N GLU A 30 -14.12 41.07 -14.66
CA GLU A 30 -14.87 39.81 -14.67
C GLU A 30 -13.94 38.60 -14.83
N GLU A 31 -13.00 38.67 -15.78
CA GLU A 31 -12.06 37.58 -16.05
C GLU A 31 -11.13 37.31 -14.87
N LEU A 32 -10.73 38.37 -14.15
CA LEU A 32 -9.95 38.25 -12.92
C LEU A 32 -10.71 37.48 -11.82
N ILE A 33 -11.98 37.84 -11.58
CA ILE A 33 -12.83 37.14 -10.59
C ILE A 33 -13.08 35.68 -11.02
N LYS A 34 -13.28 35.41 -12.32
CA LYS A 34 -13.45 34.05 -12.84
C LYS A 34 -12.19 33.21 -12.67
N THR A 35 -11.02 33.78 -12.99
CA THR A 35 -9.71 33.13 -12.86
C THR A 35 -9.43 32.72 -11.40
N PHE A 36 -9.70 33.62 -10.46
CA PHE A 36 -9.47 33.38 -9.03
C PHE A 36 -10.68 32.82 -8.28
N ARG A 37 -11.75 32.41 -8.98
CA ARG A 37 -13.02 31.98 -8.37
C ARG A 37 -12.83 30.91 -7.29
N HIS A 38 -11.99 29.91 -7.56
CA HIS A 38 -11.72 28.84 -6.60
C HIS A 38 -11.08 29.38 -5.31
N ARG A 39 -10.13 30.31 -5.43
CA ARG A 39 -9.45 30.95 -4.29
C ARG A 39 -10.41 31.83 -3.49
N LEU A 40 -11.19 32.65 -4.18
CA LEU A 40 -12.16 33.55 -3.56
C LEU A 40 -13.21 32.77 -2.76
N LYS A 41 -13.68 31.64 -3.29
CA LYS A 41 -14.62 30.74 -2.60
C LYS A 41 -14.14 30.29 -1.23
N GLU A 42 -12.83 30.06 -1.05
CA GLU A 42 -12.25 29.58 0.20
C GLU A 42 -11.93 30.70 1.21
N LYS A 43 -11.74 31.93 0.72
CA LYS A 43 -11.22 33.06 1.51
C LYS A 43 -12.26 34.14 1.84
N ILE A 44 -13.45 34.09 1.26
CA ILE A 44 -14.54 35.03 1.54
C ILE A 44 -15.36 34.58 2.74
N SER A 45 -15.52 35.46 3.74
CA SER A 45 -16.55 35.36 4.77
C SER A 45 -17.81 36.08 4.32
N VAL A 46 -18.83 35.32 3.91
CA VAL A 46 -19.95 35.85 3.13
C VAL A 46 -20.84 36.80 3.93
N GLY A 47 -21.12 36.46 5.19
CA GLY A 47 -22.01 37.24 6.06
C GLY A 47 -21.55 38.69 6.23
N PRO A 48 -20.32 38.94 6.73
CA PRO A 48 -19.78 40.30 6.87
C PRO A 48 -19.69 41.06 5.55
N VAL A 49 -19.23 40.41 4.48
CA VAL A 49 -19.08 41.03 3.15
C VAL A 49 -20.42 41.50 2.57
N LEU A 50 -21.50 40.73 2.73
CA LEU A 50 -22.84 41.09 2.25
C LEU A 50 -23.39 42.38 2.85
N ASN A 51 -22.99 42.73 4.08
CA ASN A 51 -23.42 43.96 4.75
C ASN A 51 -22.84 45.20 4.08
N HIS A 52 -21.69 45.08 3.41
CA HIS A 52 -20.98 46.17 2.77
C HIS A 52 -21.27 46.30 1.26
N LEU A 53 -21.98 45.34 0.67
CA LEU A 53 -22.34 45.36 -0.75
C LEU A 53 -23.67 46.08 -0.99
N TYR A 54 -23.64 47.35 -1.38
CA TYR A 54 -24.84 48.17 -1.59
C TYR A 54 -25.60 47.87 -2.89
N PHE A 55 -24.94 47.27 -3.89
CA PHE A 55 -25.52 47.05 -5.22
C PHE A 55 -26.19 45.68 -5.42
N ILE A 56 -26.18 44.82 -4.40
CA ILE A 56 -26.89 43.54 -4.42
C ILE A 56 -28.31 43.73 -3.89
N SER A 57 -29.31 43.18 -4.60
CA SER A 57 -30.72 43.26 -4.23
C SER A 57 -31.00 42.60 -2.87
N HIS A 58 -32.02 43.08 -2.14
CA HIS A 58 -32.41 42.48 -0.86
C HIS A 58 -32.79 40.99 -0.99
N GLU A 59 -33.43 40.60 -2.09
CA GLU A 59 -33.80 39.22 -2.39
C GLU A 59 -32.58 38.32 -2.60
N ASP A 60 -31.58 38.79 -3.35
CA ASP A 60 -30.33 38.04 -3.55
C ASP A 60 -29.53 37.93 -2.25
N LYS A 61 -29.52 38.98 -1.40
CA LYS A 61 -28.90 38.93 -0.07
C LYS A 61 -29.56 37.87 0.82
N GLU A 62 -30.89 37.81 0.85
CA GLU A 62 -31.62 36.78 1.62
C GLU A 62 -31.33 35.37 1.10
N ARG A 63 -31.29 35.18 -0.23
CA ARG A 63 -30.96 33.88 -0.83
C ARG A 63 -29.55 33.42 -0.47
N ILE A 64 -28.57 34.32 -0.51
CA ILE A 64 -27.18 34.00 -0.13
C ILE A 64 -27.08 33.71 1.38
N LEU A 65 -27.78 34.47 2.23
CA LEU A 65 -27.84 34.22 3.68
C LEU A 65 -28.53 32.90 4.02
N GLN A 66 -29.56 32.51 3.27
CA GLN A 66 -30.21 31.20 3.42
C GLN A 66 -29.23 30.09 3.05
N LYS A 67 -28.50 30.24 1.93
CA LYS A 67 -27.50 29.27 1.49
C LYS A 67 -26.31 29.16 2.47
N LEU A 68 -25.93 30.27 3.10
CA LEU A 68 -24.95 30.28 4.18
C LEU A 68 -25.40 29.43 5.38
N LYS A 69 -26.69 29.47 5.73
CA LYS A 69 -27.25 28.66 6.83
C LYS A 69 -27.39 27.18 6.50
N THR A 70 -27.67 26.83 5.25
CA THR A 70 -27.93 25.43 4.85
C THR A 70 -26.69 24.68 4.36
N GLU A 71 -25.78 25.36 3.66
CA GLU A 71 -24.66 24.74 2.92
C GLU A 71 -23.28 25.31 3.29
N GLY A 72 -23.22 26.35 4.13
CA GLY A 72 -21.97 26.92 4.64
C GLY A 72 -21.28 27.94 3.74
N ASP A 73 -20.20 28.56 4.26
CA ASP A 73 -19.49 29.70 3.67
C ASP A 73 -19.07 29.46 2.21
N ALA A 74 -18.51 28.30 1.88
CA ALA A 74 -17.95 28.06 0.56
C ALA A 74 -19.04 27.98 -0.53
N SER A 75 -20.21 27.42 -0.22
CA SER A 75 -21.32 27.37 -1.19
C SER A 75 -22.00 28.73 -1.34
N ALA A 76 -22.13 29.47 -0.23
CA ALA A 76 -22.65 30.83 -0.22
C ALA A 76 -21.72 31.83 -0.93
N ALA A 77 -20.39 31.67 -0.79
CA ALA A 77 -19.39 32.51 -1.45
C ALA A 77 -19.43 32.32 -2.97
N ASN A 78 -19.63 31.09 -3.41
CA ASN A 78 -19.78 30.80 -4.83
C ASN A 78 -21.02 31.50 -5.42
N GLN A 79 -22.14 31.48 -4.69
CA GLN A 79 -23.36 32.17 -5.09
C GLN A 79 -23.23 33.70 -5.02
N LEU A 80 -22.48 34.22 -4.04
CA LEU A 80 -22.16 35.65 -3.98
C LEU A 80 -21.37 36.09 -5.21
N ILE A 81 -20.36 35.32 -5.63
CA ILE A 81 -19.58 35.60 -6.84
C ILE A 81 -20.48 35.57 -8.09
N ASP A 82 -21.38 34.60 -8.21
CA ASP A 82 -22.34 34.53 -9.33
C ASP A 82 -23.26 35.76 -9.40
N VAL A 83 -23.68 36.27 -8.24
CA VAL A 83 -24.52 37.47 -8.15
C VAL A 83 -23.73 38.75 -8.45
N VAL A 84 -22.47 38.83 -8.02
CA VAL A 84 -21.59 39.98 -8.30
C VAL A 84 -21.27 40.09 -9.79
N LEU A 85 -21.14 38.96 -10.50
CA LEU A 85 -20.87 38.90 -11.95
C LEU A 85 -22.13 39.09 -12.82
N LYS A 86 -23.29 39.37 -12.22
CA LYS A 86 -24.56 39.50 -12.94
C LYS A 86 -24.69 40.89 -13.57
N LYS A 87 -24.82 40.94 -14.89
CA LYS A 87 -25.02 42.17 -15.67
C LYS A 87 -26.46 42.72 -15.54
N PRO A 88 -26.67 44.05 -15.64
CA PRO A 88 -25.67 45.10 -15.86
C PRO A 88 -24.95 45.51 -14.56
N HIS A 89 -23.64 45.80 -14.65
CA HIS A 89 -22.87 46.27 -13.51
C HIS A 89 -23.05 47.77 -13.27
N PRO A 90 -23.20 48.22 -12.01
CA PRO A 90 -23.17 49.65 -11.69
C PRO A 90 -21.76 50.23 -11.80
N GLU A 91 -21.65 51.54 -12.03
CA GLU A 91 -20.35 52.22 -12.09
C GLU A 91 -19.56 52.01 -10.79
N GLY A 92 -18.31 51.54 -10.91
CA GLY A 92 -17.43 51.27 -9.77
C GLY A 92 -17.72 49.96 -9.01
N TRP A 93 -18.57 49.07 -9.53
CA TRP A 93 -18.94 47.79 -8.89
C TRP A 93 -17.74 46.98 -8.38
N PHE A 94 -16.67 46.87 -9.18
CA PHE A 94 -15.50 46.08 -8.83
C PHE A 94 -14.78 46.68 -7.62
N ARG A 95 -14.65 48.01 -7.55
CA ARG A 95 -14.06 48.68 -6.38
C ARG A 95 -14.97 48.53 -5.16
N ALA A 96 -16.28 48.65 -5.33
CA ALA A 96 -17.24 48.40 -4.25
C ALA A 96 -17.18 46.95 -3.74
N PHE A 97 -16.91 45.97 -4.62
CA PHE A 97 -16.70 44.58 -4.23
C PHE A 97 -15.41 44.39 -3.45
N VAL A 98 -14.29 44.93 -3.94
CA VAL A 98 -13.00 44.88 -3.24
C VAL A 98 -13.08 45.59 -1.87
N ASP A 99 -13.70 46.77 -1.80
CA ASP A 99 -13.89 47.49 -0.54
C ASP A 99 -14.78 46.69 0.42
N ALA A 100 -15.83 46.02 -0.06
CA ALA A 100 -16.65 45.15 0.77
C ALA A 100 -15.88 43.93 1.31
N LEU A 101 -14.93 43.38 0.54
CA LEU A 101 -14.02 42.32 1.01
C LEU A 101 -13.07 42.83 2.10
N ILE A 102 -12.53 44.04 1.96
CA ILE A 102 -11.65 44.67 2.96
C ILE A 102 -12.40 44.90 4.28
N HIS A 103 -13.61 45.44 4.22
CA HIS A 103 -14.41 45.76 5.40
C HIS A 103 -15.13 44.53 5.99
N GLY A 104 -15.42 43.51 5.18
CA GLY A 104 -16.09 42.26 5.57
C GLY A 104 -15.14 41.14 6.01
N ASP A 105 -14.04 41.48 6.69
CA ASP A 105 -13.03 40.55 7.22
C ASP A 105 -12.46 39.52 6.21
N SER A 106 -12.47 39.87 4.91
CA SER A 106 -12.01 39.02 3.80
C SER A 106 -10.83 39.67 3.07
N LYS A 107 -9.90 40.26 3.84
CA LYS A 107 -8.76 41.05 3.32
C LYS A 107 -7.87 40.26 2.36
N TYR A 108 -7.70 38.95 2.59
CA TYR A 108 -6.91 38.11 1.68
C TYR A 108 -7.59 37.96 0.31
N ALA A 109 -8.91 37.84 0.25
CA ALA A 109 -9.64 37.81 -1.01
C ALA A 109 -9.54 39.14 -1.79
N ALA A 110 -9.52 40.28 -1.08
CA ALA A 110 -9.28 41.59 -1.69
C ALA A 110 -7.86 41.68 -2.29
N MET A 111 -6.86 41.22 -1.53
CA MET A 111 -5.46 41.14 -1.91
C MET A 111 -5.23 40.34 -3.21
N VAL A 112 -5.85 39.16 -3.33
CA VAL A 112 -5.81 38.33 -4.56
C VAL A 112 -6.39 39.08 -5.76
N LEU A 113 -7.47 39.84 -5.58
CA LEU A 113 -8.08 40.66 -6.65
C LEU A 113 -7.30 41.94 -6.98
N GLU A 114 -6.48 42.43 -6.06
CA GLU A 114 -5.59 43.58 -6.27
C GLU A 114 -4.21 43.16 -6.82
N GLY A 115 -3.96 41.86 -7.03
CA GLY A 115 -2.71 41.34 -7.58
C GLY A 115 -1.56 41.26 -6.57
N SER A 116 -1.87 41.16 -5.28
CA SER A 116 -0.89 41.02 -4.19
C SER A 116 -1.45 40.05 -3.16
N PRO A 117 -0.99 38.79 -3.09
CA PRO A 117 0.44 38.45 -2.94
C PRO A 117 1.09 37.97 -4.23
N LYS A 118 2.43 37.91 -4.24
CA LYS A 118 3.19 37.30 -5.35
C LYS A 118 2.94 35.78 -5.39
N PRO A 119 3.03 35.11 -6.56
CA PRO A 119 2.85 33.66 -6.65
C PRO A 119 3.72 32.84 -5.68
N GLU A 120 4.94 33.30 -5.41
CA GLU A 120 5.88 32.66 -4.45
C GLU A 120 5.36 32.72 -3.00
N GLU A 121 4.78 33.85 -2.59
CA GLU A 121 4.18 34.04 -1.25
C GLU A 121 2.88 33.23 -1.12
N GLU A 122 2.13 33.08 -2.21
CA GLU A 122 0.94 32.21 -2.26
C GLU A 122 1.29 30.73 -2.15
N GLU A 123 2.35 30.29 -2.85
CA GLU A 123 2.84 28.91 -2.80
C GLU A 123 3.34 28.55 -1.39
N GLU A 124 4.09 29.44 -0.75
CA GLU A 124 4.51 29.28 0.64
C GLU A 124 3.31 29.22 1.60
N ASN A 125 2.34 30.12 1.41
CA ASN A 125 1.13 30.14 2.23
C ASN A 125 0.31 28.85 2.07
N ASP A 126 0.18 28.31 0.86
CA ASP A 126 -0.49 27.03 0.61
C ASP A 126 0.22 25.86 1.27
N TYR A 127 1.56 25.87 1.25
CA TYR A 127 2.36 24.89 1.97
C TYR A 127 2.07 24.95 3.48
N CYS A 128 2.04 26.14 4.08
CA CYS A 128 1.70 26.32 5.49
C CYS A 128 0.27 25.86 5.82
N VAL A 129 -0.72 26.15 4.97
CA VAL A 129 -2.09 25.69 5.15
C VAL A 129 -2.18 24.17 5.07
N ALA A 130 -1.49 23.55 4.09
CA ALA A 130 -1.43 22.10 3.95
C ALA A 130 -0.77 21.43 5.16
N LEU A 131 0.29 22.04 5.70
CA LEU A 131 0.98 21.57 6.90
C LEU A 131 0.08 21.60 8.14
N VAL A 132 -0.66 22.69 8.35
CA VAL A 132 -1.64 22.79 9.46
C VAL A 132 -2.79 21.80 9.30
N ARG A 133 -3.27 21.55 8.07
CA ARG A 133 -4.30 20.53 7.80
C ARG A 133 -3.78 19.12 8.10
N LEU A 134 -2.58 18.78 7.64
CA LEU A 134 -1.93 17.49 7.88
C LEU A 134 -1.74 17.21 9.37
N LEU A 135 -1.34 18.22 10.14
CA LEU A 135 -1.05 18.13 11.57
C LEU A 135 -2.26 18.48 12.46
N ALA A 136 -3.45 18.68 11.88
CA ALA A 136 -4.67 18.99 12.61
C ALA A 136 -4.96 17.99 13.76
N PRO A 137 -4.77 16.67 13.62
CA PRO A 137 -4.98 15.72 14.71
C PRO A 137 -4.10 15.97 15.94
N SER A 138 -2.86 16.43 15.74
CA SER A 138 -1.93 16.80 16.81
C SER A 138 -2.27 18.18 17.39
N LEU A 139 -2.57 19.15 16.53
CA LEU A 139 -2.88 20.53 16.92
C LEU A 139 -4.19 20.67 17.71
N VAL A 140 -5.14 19.75 17.53
CA VAL A 140 -6.41 19.72 18.30
C VAL A 140 -6.19 19.51 19.81
N GLN A 141 -5.01 19.05 20.23
CA GLN A 141 -4.64 18.86 21.65
C GLN A 141 -4.08 20.12 22.33
N MET A 142 -3.97 21.25 21.62
CA MET A 142 -3.52 22.51 22.21
C MET A 142 -4.51 23.05 23.26
N LYS A 143 -4.03 23.89 24.18
CA LYS A 143 -4.89 24.66 25.09
C LYS A 143 -5.61 25.75 24.30
N THR A 144 -6.70 25.37 23.63
CA THR A 144 -7.37 26.19 22.62
C THR A 144 -7.79 27.57 23.14
N ALA A 145 -8.28 27.67 24.37
CA ALA A 145 -8.70 28.96 24.94
C ALA A 145 -7.51 29.92 25.09
N ASP A 146 -6.37 29.44 25.61
CA ASP A 146 -5.15 30.24 25.80
C ASP A 146 -4.56 30.67 24.44
N VAL A 147 -4.51 29.73 23.49
CA VAL A 147 -4.04 29.99 22.12
C VAL A 147 -4.97 30.97 21.41
N CYS A 148 -6.29 30.85 21.58
CA CYS A 148 -7.28 31.74 20.96
C CYS A 148 -7.13 33.19 21.48
N CYS A 149 -7.02 33.37 22.79
CA CYS A 149 -6.81 34.69 23.41
C CYS A 149 -5.51 35.36 22.91
N GLU A 150 -4.42 34.59 22.80
CA GLU A 150 -3.16 35.13 22.31
C GLU A 150 -3.19 35.40 20.79
N CYS A 151 -3.86 34.55 19.99
CA CYS A 151 -4.13 34.82 18.57
C CYS A 151 -4.93 36.12 18.37
N PHE A 152 -5.92 36.39 19.22
CA PHE A 152 -6.65 37.65 19.21
C PHE A 152 -5.75 38.84 19.57
N SER A 153 -4.91 38.70 20.62
CA SER A 153 -4.00 39.77 21.06
C SER A 153 -2.96 40.17 19.99
N LEU A 154 -2.53 39.22 19.15
CA LEU A 154 -1.58 39.44 18.06
C LEU A 154 -2.27 39.78 16.72
N GLY A 155 -3.59 39.98 16.71
CA GLY A 155 -4.34 40.39 15.52
C GLY A 155 -4.54 39.29 14.47
N LEU A 156 -4.33 38.03 14.82
CA LEU A 156 -4.64 36.88 13.94
C LEU A 156 -6.15 36.61 13.83
N LEU A 157 -6.92 37.03 14.83
CA LEU A 157 -8.38 36.91 14.88
C LEU A 157 -9.01 38.27 15.16
N GLY A 158 -10.18 38.51 14.58
CA GLY A 158 -11.08 39.61 15.00
C GLY A 158 -11.90 39.24 16.25
N GLN A 159 -12.58 40.22 16.83
CA GLN A 159 -13.42 40.06 18.02
C GLN A 159 -14.51 38.99 17.80
N ASP A 160 -15.25 39.08 16.69
CA ASP A 160 -16.31 38.13 16.34
C ASP A 160 -15.80 36.69 16.17
N ASP A 161 -14.58 36.53 15.65
CA ASP A 161 -13.96 35.24 15.43
C ASP A 161 -13.51 34.61 16.76
N ASN A 162 -12.93 35.44 17.64
CA ASN A 162 -12.55 35.04 18.99
C ASN A 162 -13.77 34.59 19.79
N ASP A 163 -14.86 35.37 19.77
CA ASP A 163 -16.08 35.06 20.51
C ASP A 163 -16.76 33.77 20.00
N LYS A 164 -16.73 33.51 18.68
CA LYS A 164 -17.23 32.25 18.10
C LYS A 164 -16.39 31.04 18.49
N VAL A 165 -15.06 31.16 18.50
CA VAL A 165 -14.17 30.07 18.93
C VAL A 165 -14.38 29.77 20.40
N LEU A 166 -14.46 30.79 21.27
CA LEU A 166 -14.72 30.61 22.70
C LEU A 166 -16.10 29.97 22.94
N ALA A 167 -17.15 30.40 22.23
CA ALA A 167 -18.47 29.78 22.31
C ALA A 167 -18.48 28.30 21.87
N GLU A 168 -17.70 27.94 20.85
CA GLU A 168 -17.56 26.55 20.39
C GLU A 168 -16.80 25.70 21.43
N ILE A 169 -15.81 26.27 22.12
CA ILE A 169 -15.11 25.61 23.24
C ILE A 169 -16.10 25.33 24.38
N ASP A 170 -16.94 26.30 24.74
CA ASP A 170 -17.90 26.16 25.84
C ASP A 170 -19.02 25.16 25.53
N THR A 171 -19.44 25.05 24.26
CA THR A 171 -20.57 24.20 23.85
C THR A 171 -20.17 22.79 23.42
N GLN A 172 -19.04 22.64 22.72
CA GLN A 172 -18.62 21.37 22.10
C GLN A 172 -17.23 20.89 22.54
N GLY A 173 -16.56 21.64 23.41
CA GLY A 173 -15.29 21.29 24.03
C GLY A 173 -14.05 21.78 23.27
N PRO A 174 -12.87 21.71 23.92
CA PRO A 174 -11.63 22.35 23.42
C PRO A 174 -11.17 21.85 22.06
N GLY A 175 -11.42 20.57 21.73
CA GLY A 175 -10.98 19.99 20.47
C GLY A 175 -11.80 20.45 19.26
N ARG A 176 -13.12 20.65 19.42
CA ARG A 176 -13.97 21.26 18.39
C ARG A 176 -13.63 22.74 18.20
N GLY A 177 -13.42 23.45 19.31
CA GLY A 177 -12.88 24.80 19.30
C GLY A 177 -11.52 24.92 18.59
N ALA A 178 -10.63 23.93 18.73
CA ALA A 178 -9.33 23.93 18.06
C ALA A 178 -9.47 23.81 16.54
N GLY A 179 -10.35 22.92 16.06
CA GLY A 179 -10.65 22.82 14.64
C GLY A 179 -11.25 24.11 14.08
N GLU A 180 -12.09 24.78 14.87
CA GLU A 180 -12.71 26.05 14.51
C GLU A 180 -11.68 27.21 14.46
N LEU A 181 -10.78 27.27 15.43
CA LEU A 181 -9.65 28.20 15.49
C LEU A 181 -8.75 28.08 14.26
N LEU A 182 -8.30 26.85 13.96
CA LEU A 182 -7.42 26.57 12.82
C LEU A 182 -8.09 26.94 11.49
N ARG A 183 -9.40 26.67 11.35
CA ARG A 183 -10.16 27.02 10.13
C ARG A 183 -10.19 28.53 9.89
N ARG A 184 -10.19 29.36 10.94
CA ARG A 184 -10.18 30.82 10.83
C ARG A 184 -8.79 31.38 10.52
N ILE A 185 -7.76 30.88 11.19
CA ILE A 185 -6.39 31.38 11.03
C ILE A 185 -5.86 31.14 9.60
N VAL A 186 -6.13 29.98 8.99
CA VAL A 186 -5.67 29.65 7.61
C VAL A 186 -6.31 30.51 6.50
N ARG A 187 -7.33 31.31 6.83
CA ARG A 187 -7.97 32.26 5.89
C ARG A 187 -7.29 33.63 5.90
N ARG A 188 -6.38 33.88 6.83
CA ARG A 188 -5.67 35.16 6.97
C ARG A 188 -4.62 35.36 5.86
N PRO A 189 -4.24 36.62 5.55
CA PRO A 189 -3.20 36.90 4.55
C PRO A 189 -1.85 36.25 4.89
N PRO A 190 -0.93 36.11 3.90
CA PRO A 190 0.41 35.57 4.12
C PRO A 190 1.12 36.22 5.31
N GLY A 191 1.88 35.42 6.08
CA GLY A 191 2.50 35.83 7.35
C GLY A 191 1.74 35.39 8.61
N TRP A 192 0.53 34.82 8.48
CA TRP A 192 -0.21 34.28 9.63
C TRP A 192 0.52 33.12 10.32
N PHE A 193 1.25 32.30 9.55
CA PHE A 193 1.88 31.09 10.06
C PHE A 193 3.02 31.41 11.03
N SER A 194 3.87 32.39 10.71
CA SER A 194 4.95 32.83 11.60
C SER A 194 4.41 33.42 12.90
N THR A 195 3.33 34.22 12.84
CA THR A 195 2.64 34.73 14.03
C THR A 195 2.02 33.61 14.85
N PHE A 196 1.44 32.59 14.20
CA PHE A 196 0.89 31.42 14.89
C PHE A 196 1.98 30.60 15.61
N LEU A 197 3.16 30.44 15.01
CA LEU A 197 4.31 29.83 15.70
C LEU A 197 4.75 30.65 16.93
N GLN A 198 4.70 31.98 16.86
CA GLN A 198 4.97 32.84 18.02
C GLN A 198 3.91 32.65 19.12
N VAL A 199 2.63 32.51 18.76
CA VAL A 199 1.56 32.19 19.72
C VAL A 199 1.82 30.86 20.41
N LEU A 200 2.14 29.80 19.66
CA LEU A 200 2.44 28.49 20.23
C LEU A 200 3.67 28.53 21.16
N LYS A 201 4.67 29.36 20.83
CA LYS A 201 5.84 29.59 21.69
C LYS A 201 5.45 30.31 22.99
N LYS A 202 4.67 31.39 22.92
CA LYS A 202 4.23 32.15 24.10
C LYS A 202 3.31 31.35 25.02
N THR A 203 2.49 30.48 24.45
CA THR A 203 1.59 29.58 25.19
C THR A 203 2.27 28.26 25.61
N GLU A 204 3.59 28.15 25.44
CA GLU A 204 4.43 27.03 25.86
C GLU A 204 4.13 25.67 25.21
N HIS A 205 3.59 25.67 23.98
CA HIS A 205 3.30 24.45 23.19
C HIS A 205 4.51 23.99 22.35
N TYR A 206 5.67 23.82 22.99
CA TYR A 206 6.93 23.43 22.33
C TYR A 206 6.88 22.11 21.52
N PRO A 207 6.15 21.06 21.94
CA PRO A 207 6.02 19.84 21.12
C PRO A 207 5.35 20.10 19.77
N LEU A 208 4.29 20.92 19.74
CA LEU A 208 3.58 21.31 18.53
C LEU A 208 4.44 22.22 17.65
N LEU A 209 5.23 23.11 18.27
CA LEU A 209 6.20 23.95 17.56
C LEU A 209 7.25 23.10 16.84
N ARG A 210 7.75 22.04 17.49
CA ARG A 210 8.74 21.11 16.93
C ARG A 210 8.18 20.31 15.75
N GLU A 211 6.91 19.91 15.84
CA GLU A 211 6.19 19.20 14.79
C GLU A 211 5.92 20.10 13.56
N LEU A 212 5.58 21.37 13.79
CA LEU A 212 5.32 22.35 12.72
C LEU A 212 6.59 22.90 12.05
N THR A 213 7.72 22.96 12.76
CA THR A 213 8.97 23.54 12.23
C THR A 213 9.97 22.48 11.75
N GLY A 214 9.83 21.22 12.19
CA GLY A 214 10.76 20.14 11.87
C GLY A 214 12.15 20.29 12.51
N ASP A 215 12.34 21.27 13.40
CA ASP A 215 13.64 21.60 13.99
C ASP A 215 13.79 20.92 15.38
N PRO A 216 14.73 19.98 15.56
CA PRO A 216 14.98 19.31 16.83
C PRO A 216 15.65 20.20 17.90
N HIS A 217 16.17 21.40 17.57
CA HIS A 217 17.02 22.21 18.45
C HIS A 217 16.32 23.30 19.28
N TRP A 218 14.98 23.38 19.29
CA TRP A 218 14.26 24.39 20.10
C TRP A 218 14.28 24.17 21.62
N CYS A 219 14.91 23.10 22.10
CA CYS A 219 15.21 22.89 23.52
C CYS A 219 16.72 22.95 23.74
N GLU A 220 17.26 24.14 23.97
CA GLU A 220 18.37 24.42 24.90
C GLU A 220 18.75 25.89 24.79
N GLN A 221 18.08 26.74 25.59
CA GLN A 221 18.67 27.94 26.20
C GLN A 221 17.65 28.56 27.18
N GLN A 222 17.61 28.00 28.38
CA GLN A 222 17.34 28.80 29.57
C GLN A 222 18.45 28.50 30.59
N GLY A 223 19.24 29.54 30.87
CA GLY A 223 20.31 29.54 31.85
C GLY A 223 20.97 30.91 31.91
N GLU A 224 20.44 31.78 32.78
CA GLU A 224 21.11 32.91 33.45
C GLU A 224 21.45 34.19 32.65
N THR A 225 20.62 35.22 32.80
CA THR A 225 20.88 36.43 33.64
C THR A 225 20.00 37.61 33.18
N GLY A 226 19.46 38.36 34.14
CA GLY A 226 18.59 39.49 33.88
C GLY A 226 19.34 40.76 33.50
N ALA A 227 18.81 41.49 32.52
CA ALA A 227 18.92 42.94 32.39
C ALA A 227 17.74 43.47 31.54
N LEU A 228 17.19 44.60 31.95
CA LEU A 228 16.05 45.30 31.37
C LEU A 228 16.36 45.89 29.98
N ILE A 229 15.37 45.78 29.08
CA ILE A 229 14.94 46.73 28.03
C ILE A 229 16.01 47.22 27.03
N ASP A 230 15.91 46.85 25.75
CA ASP A 230 15.34 47.76 24.74
C ASP A 230 14.95 47.05 23.43
N HIS A 231 13.98 47.65 22.75
CA HIS A 231 13.38 47.24 21.48
C HIS A 231 14.37 47.35 20.29
N GLU A 232 14.07 46.60 19.23
CA GLU A 232 14.62 46.70 17.85
C GLU A 232 16.08 46.25 17.59
N THR A 233 16.25 45.01 17.13
CA THR A 233 17.00 44.71 15.88
C THR A 233 16.85 43.24 15.47
N ILE A 234 15.88 42.94 14.59
CA ILE A 234 15.99 41.81 13.66
C ILE A 234 16.63 42.41 12.42
N PHE A 235 17.92 42.15 12.21
CA PHE A 235 18.70 42.65 11.09
C PHE A 235 18.17 42.06 9.77
N LEU A 236 17.34 42.83 9.07
CA LEU A 236 17.47 43.00 7.63
C LEU A 236 18.84 43.62 7.36
N HIS A 237 19.65 42.99 6.51
CA HIS A 237 20.70 43.73 5.80
C HIS A 237 20.13 44.21 4.47
N THR A 238 19.54 45.39 4.49
CA THR A 238 19.56 46.32 3.35
C THR A 238 20.97 46.88 3.23
N PHE A 239 21.60 46.75 2.06
CA PHE A 239 22.79 47.53 1.72
C PHE A 239 22.33 48.87 1.14
N GLU A 240 22.60 49.95 1.87
CA GLU A 240 22.65 51.32 1.35
C GLU A 240 24.01 51.56 0.68
N GLU A 241 24.00 52.25 -0.47
CA GLU A 241 25.16 52.73 -1.21
C GLU A 241 25.83 53.94 -0.52
N PRO A 242 27.15 54.17 -0.71
CA PRO A 242 27.76 55.47 -0.49
C PRO A 242 27.95 56.24 -1.82
N ASP A 243 27.66 57.54 -1.79
CA ASP A 243 27.79 58.49 -2.91
C ASP A 243 29.23 58.83 -3.33
N ASN A 244 29.36 59.14 -4.64
CA ASN A 244 30.37 59.94 -5.37
C ASN A 244 31.79 59.35 -5.60
N ASP A 245 32.45 59.42 -6.76
CA ASP A 245 32.34 60.35 -7.90
C ASP A 245 32.98 59.77 -9.20
N SER A 246 32.53 60.24 -10.36
CA SER A 246 33.20 60.31 -11.68
C SER A 246 33.33 59.09 -12.66
N THR A 247 32.56 59.22 -13.75
CA THR A 247 32.85 58.91 -15.18
C THR A 247 32.70 57.49 -15.76
N GLY A 248 31.70 57.36 -16.65
CA GLY A 248 31.93 56.82 -18.00
C GLY A 248 31.40 55.41 -18.34
N HIS A 249 30.16 55.36 -18.82
CA HIS A 249 29.63 54.49 -19.89
C HIS A 249 30.04 52.98 -19.93
N SER A 250 29.06 52.10 -19.73
CA SER A 250 28.55 51.16 -20.77
C SER A 250 27.91 49.92 -20.13
N SER A 251 26.68 49.65 -20.55
CA SER A 251 25.82 48.53 -20.18
C SER A 251 26.31 47.18 -20.72
N THR A 252 26.45 46.18 -19.84
CA THR A 252 26.25 44.74 -20.13
C THR A 252 25.82 44.01 -18.85
N VAL A 253 24.55 43.59 -18.78
CA VAL A 253 24.01 42.70 -17.75
C VAL A 253 24.24 41.25 -18.19
N CYS A 254 24.80 40.41 -17.32
CA CYS A 254 24.84 38.96 -17.49
C CYS A 254 24.53 38.25 -16.16
N GLU A 255 23.75 37.18 -16.28
CA GLU A 255 23.07 36.37 -15.27
C GLU A 255 24.01 35.73 -14.21
N CYS A 256 23.57 35.66 -12.94
CA CYS A 256 23.63 34.45 -12.09
C CYS A 256 23.08 34.75 -10.67
N GLY A 257 21.89 34.25 -10.33
CA GLY A 257 21.29 34.45 -9.01
C GLY A 257 20.15 33.49 -8.66
N LEU A 258 20.22 32.23 -9.12
CA LEU A 258 19.17 31.22 -8.89
C LEU A 258 19.72 29.85 -8.44
N LEU A 259 21.01 29.74 -8.13
CA LEU A 259 21.68 28.45 -7.89
C LEU A 259 22.00 28.12 -6.43
N THR A 260 21.75 29.02 -5.48
CA THR A 260 22.17 28.83 -4.07
C THR A 260 21.08 28.29 -3.14
N TRP A 261 19.79 28.54 -3.41
CA TRP A 261 18.71 28.11 -2.52
C TRP A 261 18.27 26.65 -2.73
N MET A 262 18.19 26.18 -3.98
CA MET A 262 17.92 24.75 -4.28
C MET A 262 19.07 23.83 -3.88
N GLN A 263 20.31 24.32 -3.84
CA GLN A 263 21.48 23.52 -3.42
C GLN A 263 21.57 23.34 -1.90
N LEU A 264 20.98 24.24 -1.11
CA LEU A 264 20.93 24.11 0.35
C LEU A 264 19.84 23.10 0.78
N LEU A 265 18.68 23.12 0.13
CA LEU A 265 17.60 22.14 0.34
C LEU A 265 18.02 20.71 -0.05
N PHE A 266 18.84 20.56 -1.09
CA PHE A 266 19.39 19.25 -1.47
C PHE A 266 20.48 18.72 -0.52
N ARG A 267 21.14 19.59 0.27
CA ARG A 267 22.17 19.16 1.24
C ARG A 267 21.62 18.85 2.64
N LEU A 268 20.42 19.34 2.99
CA LEU A 268 19.82 19.11 4.30
C LEU A 268 18.86 17.92 4.35
N ALA A 269 18.38 17.42 3.20
CA ALA A 269 17.65 16.15 3.12
C ALA A 269 18.54 14.90 3.35
N ASP A 270 19.87 15.08 3.42
CA ASP A 270 20.87 14.00 3.55
C ASP A 270 21.48 13.87 4.96
N LEU A 271 20.97 14.62 5.95
CA LEU A 271 21.53 14.68 7.32
C LEU A 271 20.50 14.51 8.45
N SER A 272 19.41 13.79 8.22
CA SER A 272 18.51 13.33 9.29
C SER A 272 18.32 11.81 9.26
N TYR A 273 19.42 11.07 9.31
CA TYR A 273 19.42 9.61 9.55
C TYR A 273 20.70 9.21 10.29
N SER A 274 20.84 9.68 11.53
CA SER A 274 21.81 9.13 12.48
C SER A 274 21.39 9.46 13.91
N GLU A 275 21.68 8.52 14.81
CA GLU A 275 21.70 8.66 16.27
C GLU A 275 20.38 8.43 17.04
N ALA A 276 20.14 7.15 17.32
CA ALA A 276 19.72 6.70 18.64
C ALA A 276 20.34 5.31 18.92
N ALA A 277 21.64 5.30 19.16
CA ALA A 277 22.37 4.20 19.80
C ALA A 277 23.42 4.82 20.71
N ALA A 278 22.98 5.30 21.88
CA ALA A 278 23.89 5.80 22.89
C ALA A 278 24.41 4.64 23.74
N GLU A 279 25.64 4.23 23.46
CA GLU A 279 26.69 3.97 24.46
C GLU A 279 28.08 4.09 23.80
N ALA A 280 28.68 5.28 23.99
CA ALA A 280 30.09 5.72 23.89
C ALA A 280 30.98 5.44 22.64
N PRO A 281 31.83 6.41 22.24
CA PRO A 281 32.61 6.34 21.00
C PRO A 281 33.90 5.53 21.18
N ARG A 282 34.13 4.58 20.27
CA ARG A 282 35.47 4.09 19.94
C ARG A 282 35.73 4.37 18.47
N SER A 283 36.95 4.78 18.16
CA SER A 283 37.51 5.02 16.82
C SER A 283 37.10 3.96 15.79
N PRO A 284 37.06 4.27 14.48
CA PRO A 284 36.60 3.33 13.44
C PRO A 284 37.64 2.22 13.22
N GLU A 285 37.59 1.18 14.05
CA GLU A 285 38.23 -0.10 13.76
C GLU A 285 37.56 -0.73 12.54
N LYS A 286 38.38 -1.32 11.64
CA LYS A 286 37.88 -2.11 10.52
C LYS A 286 36.99 -3.23 11.06
N THR A 287 35.69 -3.17 10.78
CA THR A 287 34.76 -4.23 11.17
C THR A 287 35.09 -5.50 10.38
N GLU A 288 35.90 -6.38 10.95
CA GLU A 288 36.34 -7.62 10.31
C GLU A 288 35.15 -8.59 10.16
N ILE A 289 35.02 -9.21 8.99
CA ILE A 289 33.97 -10.21 8.73
C ILE A 289 34.45 -11.56 9.23
N VAL A 290 34.09 -11.92 10.46
CA VAL A 290 34.40 -13.23 11.04
C VAL A 290 33.22 -14.19 10.87
N LEU A 291 33.48 -15.37 10.32
CA LEU A 291 32.52 -16.47 10.24
C LEU A 291 32.74 -17.45 11.39
N ARG A 292 31.66 -18.04 11.91
CA ARG A 292 31.72 -19.20 12.81
C ARG A 292 32.20 -20.43 12.05
N ASP A 293 32.76 -21.42 12.74
CA ASP A 293 33.32 -22.63 12.11
C ASP A 293 32.31 -23.35 11.21
N TYR A 294 31.08 -23.53 11.68
CA TYR A 294 30.02 -24.15 10.87
C TYR A 294 29.61 -23.30 9.66
N GLN A 295 29.71 -21.97 9.74
CA GLN A 295 29.42 -21.07 8.61
C GLN A 295 30.52 -21.16 7.56
N MET A 296 31.78 -21.25 8.02
CA MET A 296 32.94 -21.45 7.16
C MET A 296 32.85 -22.82 6.46
N GLU A 297 32.53 -23.89 7.18
CA GLU A 297 32.34 -25.23 6.61
C GLU A 297 31.38 -25.22 5.41
N VAL A 298 30.18 -24.65 5.57
CA VAL A 298 29.19 -24.62 4.49
C VAL A 298 29.52 -23.61 3.38
N ALA A 299 30.32 -22.58 3.66
CA ALA A 299 30.72 -21.57 2.69
C ALA A 299 31.92 -22.01 1.82
N ARG A 300 32.75 -22.95 2.31
CA ARG A 300 34.01 -23.35 1.65
C ARG A 300 33.85 -23.69 0.16
N PRO A 301 32.88 -24.52 -0.28
CA PRO A 301 32.75 -24.83 -1.71
C PRO A 301 32.41 -23.61 -2.56
N ALA A 302 31.64 -22.65 -2.03
CA ALA A 302 31.38 -21.40 -2.75
C ALA A 302 32.64 -20.54 -2.90
N LEU A 303 33.53 -20.53 -1.91
CA LEU A 303 34.82 -19.82 -2.03
C LEU A 303 35.74 -20.46 -3.08
N GLU A 304 35.58 -21.75 -3.36
CA GLU A 304 36.25 -22.46 -4.46
C GLU A 304 35.60 -22.22 -5.83
N GLY A 305 34.59 -21.34 -5.91
CA GLY A 305 33.88 -21.02 -7.15
C GLY A 305 32.80 -22.03 -7.56
N LYS A 306 32.41 -22.96 -6.67
CA LYS A 306 31.33 -23.92 -6.96
C LYS A 306 29.96 -23.29 -6.73
N ASN A 307 28.98 -23.68 -7.54
CA ASN A 307 27.58 -23.34 -7.31
C ASN A 307 27.02 -24.22 -6.19
N ILE A 308 26.44 -23.65 -5.14
CA ILE A 308 25.92 -24.43 -4.01
C ILE A 308 24.60 -23.88 -3.47
N ILE A 309 23.92 -24.71 -2.68
CA ILE A 309 22.83 -24.29 -1.80
C ILE A 309 23.31 -24.39 -0.36
N ILE A 310 23.26 -23.29 0.38
CA ILE A 310 23.46 -23.28 1.83
C ILE A 310 22.10 -23.42 2.52
N CYS A 311 21.89 -24.57 3.16
CA CYS A 311 20.71 -24.87 3.95
C CYS A 311 21.04 -24.81 5.44
N LEU A 312 20.72 -23.68 6.08
CA LEU A 312 20.96 -23.43 7.50
C LEU A 312 19.69 -22.90 8.20
N PRO A 313 19.39 -23.33 9.42
CA PRO A 313 18.22 -22.86 10.18
C PRO A 313 18.12 -21.34 10.30
N THR A 314 16.91 -20.82 10.52
CA THR A 314 16.66 -19.40 10.79
C THR A 314 17.50 -18.92 11.98
N GLY A 315 18.11 -17.74 11.89
CA GLY A 315 19.00 -17.19 12.92
C GLY A 315 20.46 -17.67 12.87
N SER A 316 20.81 -18.62 11.98
CA SER A 316 22.19 -19.14 11.86
C SER A 316 23.18 -18.19 11.16
N GLY A 317 22.75 -16.99 10.75
CA GLY A 317 23.57 -16.01 10.03
C GLY A 317 23.84 -16.38 8.56
N LYS A 318 22.83 -16.85 7.82
CA LYS A 318 22.94 -17.16 6.37
C LYS A 318 23.43 -15.96 5.56
N THR A 319 22.86 -14.79 5.82
CA THR A 319 23.21 -13.54 5.14
C THR A 319 24.66 -13.14 5.42
N ARG A 320 25.14 -13.30 6.66
CA ARG A 320 26.56 -13.08 7.00
C ARG A 320 27.52 -13.95 6.19
N ALA A 321 27.21 -15.23 6.01
CA ALA A 321 28.01 -16.12 5.17
C ALA A 321 28.02 -15.63 3.70
N ALA A 322 26.88 -15.15 3.20
CA ALA A 322 26.77 -14.58 1.85
C ALA A 322 27.60 -13.30 1.66
N VAL A 323 27.65 -12.41 2.67
CA VAL A 323 28.52 -11.22 2.66
C VAL A 323 29.99 -11.63 2.59
N TYR A 324 30.42 -12.61 3.38
CA TYR A 324 31.80 -13.09 3.36
C TYR A 324 32.18 -13.69 2.00
N ILE A 325 31.31 -14.54 1.42
CA ILE A 325 31.51 -15.11 0.08
C ILE A 325 31.60 -14.00 -0.97
N THR A 326 30.73 -12.98 -0.88
CA THR A 326 30.73 -11.83 -1.79
C THR A 326 32.06 -11.08 -1.74
N LYS A 327 32.56 -10.81 -0.53
CA LYS A 327 33.85 -10.14 -0.33
C LYS A 327 34.98 -10.93 -0.99
N LYS A 328 35.11 -12.22 -0.66
CA LYS A 328 36.18 -13.08 -1.19
C LYS A 328 36.10 -13.25 -2.70
N HIS A 329 34.89 -13.38 -3.25
CA HIS A 329 34.67 -13.44 -4.70
C HIS A 329 35.14 -12.16 -5.40
N LEU A 330 34.74 -10.98 -4.90
CA LEU A 330 35.15 -9.70 -5.48
C LEU A 330 36.65 -9.43 -5.30
N ASP A 331 37.21 -9.73 -4.13
CA ASP A 331 38.65 -9.58 -3.84
C ASP A 331 39.47 -10.42 -4.83
N SER A 332 39.12 -11.70 -5.01
CA SER A 332 39.81 -12.60 -5.97
C SER A 332 39.70 -12.11 -7.42
N ARG A 333 38.55 -11.57 -7.82
CA ARG A 333 38.35 -11.01 -9.18
C ARG A 333 39.22 -9.77 -9.39
N ARG A 334 39.29 -8.89 -8.39
CA ARG A 334 40.13 -7.69 -8.40
C ARG A 334 41.61 -8.04 -8.50
N GLU A 335 42.08 -9.03 -7.72
CA GLU A 335 43.45 -9.55 -7.77
C GLU A 335 43.78 -10.13 -9.15
N ALA A 336 42.81 -10.81 -9.79
CA ALA A 336 42.94 -11.33 -11.15
C ALA A 336 42.75 -10.27 -12.26
N GLY A 337 42.63 -8.98 -11.92
CA GLY A 337 42.41 -7.90 -12.89
C GLY A 337 41.10 -8.00 -13.68
N SER A 338 40.12 -8.75 -13.17
CA SER A 338 38.84 -9.02 -13.83
C SER A 338 37.69 -8.29 -13.14
N PRO A 339 36.68 -7.80 -13.87
CA PRO A 339 35.53 -7.13 -13.27
C PRO A 339 34.73 -8.11 -12.40
N GLY A 340 34.35 -7.66 -11.21
CA GLY A 340 33.46 -8.36 -10.28
C GLY A 340 32.10 -7.67 -10.25
N LYS A 341 31.02 -8.45 -10.29
CA LYS A 341 29.64 -7.95 -10.22
C LYS A 341 28.74 -8.95 -9.52
N VAL A 342 28.12 -8.53 -8.43
CA VAL A 342 27.29 -9.39 -7.58
C VAL A 342 25.86 -8.86 -7.53
N VAL A 343 24.90 -9.76 -7.70
CA VAL A 343 23.48 -9.44 -7.49
C VAL A 343 22.92 -10.34 -6.39
N VAL A 344 22.25 -9.73 -5.42
CA VAL A 344 21.54 -10.40 -4.34
C VAL A 344 20.04 -10.26 -4.60
N LEU A 345 19.40 -11.39 -4.90
CA LEU A 345 17.99 -11.48 -5.21
C LEU A 345 17.20 -11.86 -3.96
N VAL A 346 16.16 -11.08 -3.67
CA VAL A 346 15.21 -11.32 -2.58
C VAL A 346 13.77 -11.38 -3.11
N ASN A 347 12.89 -12.03 -2.36
CA ASN A 347 11.49 -12.23 -2.73
C ASN A 347 10.54 -11.16 -2.17
N LYS A 348 10.97 -10.38 -1.17
CA LYS A 348 10.18 -9.33 -0.51
C LYS A 348 10.91 -7.99 -0.51
N ILE A 349 10.18 -6.89 -0.65
CA ILE A 349 10.75 -5.53 -0.64
C ILE A 349 11.47 -5.19 0.67
N PRO A 350 10.93 -5.47 1.87
CA PRO A 350 11.62 -5.16 3.13
C PRO A 350 13.00 -5.84 3.28
N LEU A 351 13.21 -7.01 2.65
CA LEU A 351 14.49 -7.71 2.67
C LEU A 351 15.59 -6.95 1.93
N VAL A 352 15.24 -6.14 0.92
CA VAL A 352 16.20 -5.32 0.17
C VAL A 352 16.88 -4.34 1.12
N GLU A 353 16.08 -3.54 1.83
CA GLU A 353 16.58 -2.55 2.79
C GLU A 353 17.27 -3.21 3.98
N GLN A 354 16.72 -4.33 4.47
CA GLN A 354 17.32 -5.09 5.56
C GLN A 354 18.71 -5.58 5.20
N HIS A 355 18.86 -6.33 4.09
CA HIS A 355 20.17 -6.86 3.69
C HIS A 355 21.16 -5.75 3.35
N TYR A 356 20.68 -4.65 2.77
CA TYR A 356 21.51 -3.47 2.50
C TYR A 356 22.06 -2.86 3.79
N SER A 357 21.18 -2.41 4.69
CA SER A 357 21.55 -1.63 5.87
C SER A 357 22.25 -2.43 6.96
N THR A 358 21.88 -3.69 7.20
CA THR A 358 22.39 -4.46 8.35
C THR A 358 23.57 -5.37 8.03
N GLU A 359 23.73 -5.79 6.76
CA GLU A 359 24.73 -6.80 6.38
C GLU A 359 25.66 -6.29 5.28
N PHE A 360 25.18 -5.97 4.07
CA PHE A 360 26.09 -5.67 2.96
C PHE A 360 26.79 -4.31 3.08
N LEU A 361 26.06 -3.24 3.42
CA LEU A 361 26.63 -1.89 3.48
C LEU A 361 27.68 -1.75 4.60
N PRO A 362 27.45 -2.18 5.86
CA PRO A 362 28.42 -1.98 6.94
C PRO A 362 29.77 -2.66 6.68
N TYR A 363 29.76 -3.83 6.04
CA TYR A 363 30.99 -4.63 5.84
C TYR A 363 31.68 -4.37 4.49
N LEU A 364 30.98 -3.89 3.46
CA LEU A 364 31.53 -3.83 2.09
C LEU A 364 31.65 -2.41 1.51
N LYS A 365 30.96 -1.40 2.07
CA LYS A 365 31.00 0.00 1.60
C LYS A 365 32.41 0.59 1.48
N GLN A 366 33.32 0.18 2.37
CA GLN A 366 34.69 0.70 2.38
C GLN A 366 35.52 0.28 1.16
N THR A 367 35.15 -0.83 0.51
CA THR A 367 35.91 -1.40 -0.62
C THR A 367 35.12 -1.42 -1.92
N TYR A 368 33.80 -1.55 -1.86
CA TYR A 368 32.92 -1.78 -3.01
C TYR A 368 31.72 -0.85 -2.98
N ARG A 369 31.21 -0.51 -4.18
CA ARG A 369 29.96 0.24 -4.32
C ARG A 369 28.77 -0.70 -4.18
N VAL A 370 27.96 -0.44 -3.16
CA VAL A 370 26.77 -1.22 -2.81
C VAL A 370 25.54 -0.36 -3.05
N GLU A 371 24.58 -0.88 -3.81
CA GLU A 371 23.31 -0.21 -4.05
C GLU A 371 22.13 -1.17 -3.87
N ARG A 372 20.96 -0.60 -3.56
CA ARG A 372 19.70 -1.32 -3.40
C ARG A 372 18.65 -0.83 -4.40
N VAL A 373 17.84 -1.74 -4.93
CA VAL A 373 16.77 -1.42 -5.89
C VAL A 373 15.52 -2.23 -5.58
N SER A 374 14.41 -1.56 -5.37
CA SER A 374 13.08 -2.17 -5.18
C SER A 374 12.04 -1.46 -6.04
N GLY A 375 10.82 -2.03 -6.13
CA GLY A 375 9.70 -1.38 -6.80
C GLY A 375 9.29 -0.04 -6.16
N ASP A 376 9.67 0.18 -4.90
CA ASP A 376 9.39 1.41 -4.14
C ASP A 376 10.52 2.44 -4.26
N SER A 377 11.64 2.10 -4.92
CA SER A 377 12.78 3.00 -5.06
C SER A 377 12.49 4.06 -6.12
N GLN A 378 12.49 5.34 -5.74
CA GLN A 378 12.32 6.49 -6.66
C GLN A 378 13.55 6.75 -7.56
N LEU A 379 14.40 5.75 -7.80
CA LEU A 379 15.63 5.95 -8.58
C LEU A 379 15.25 6.39 -10.00
N LYS A 380 15.53 7.67 -10.31
CA LYS A 380 15.36 8.30 -11.64
C LYS A 380 16.38 7.77 -12.69
N ILE A 381 17.10 6.69 -12.38
CA ILE A 381 18.20 6.12 -13.16
C ILE A 381 17.80 4.69 -13.58
N SER A 382 17.98 4.34 -14.86
CA SER A 382 17.66 2.99 -15.34
C SER A 382 18.49 1.92 -14.64
N PHE A 383 17.88 0.77 -14.34
CA PHE A 383 18.53 -0.33 -13.59
C PHE A 383 19.81 -0.81 -14.28
N ALA A 384 19.87 -0.80 -15.61
CA ALA A 384 21.07 -1.12 -16.37
C ALA A 384 22.27 -0.22 -16.01
N LYS A 385 22.05 1.09 -15.85
CA LYS A 385 23.08 2.04 -15.39
C LYS A 385 23.46 1.78 -13.93
N THR A 386 22.50 1.41 -13.08
CA THR A 386 22.78 1.03 -11.69
C THR A 386 23.66 -0.21 -11.61
N VAL A 387 23.38 -1.23 -12.43
CA VAL A 387 24.20 -2.44 -12.56
C VAL A 387 25.59 -2.07 -13.06
N GLN A 388 25.72 -1.19 -14.04
CA GLN A 388 27.04 -0.76 -14.54
C GLN A 388 27.88 -0.02 -13.49
N LYS A 389 27.26 0.92 -12.76
CA LYS A 389 27.92 1.80 -11.79
C LYS A 389 28.28 1.14 -10.47
N ASN A 390 27.60 0.07 -10.07
CA ASN A 390 27.80 -0.57 -8.77
C ASN A 390 28.43 -1.95 -8.89
N ASP A 391 29.13 -2.38 -7.84
CA ASP A 391 29.78 -3.68 -7.77
C ASP A 391 28.83 -4.73 -7.17
N ILE A 392 27.98 -4.29 -6.23
CA ILE A 392 27.00 -5.11 -5.51
C ILE A 392 25.63 -4.46 -5.63
N ILE A 393 24.64 -5.22 -6.09
CA ILE A 393 23.25 -4.77 -6.22
C ILE A 393 22.34 -5.72 -5.44
N ILE A 394 21.54 -5.18 -4.52
CA ILE A 394 20.52 -5.93 -3.78
C ILE A 394 19.16 -5.53 -4.34
N CYS A 395 18.40 -6.47 -4.88
CA CYS A 395 17.12 -6.14 -5.49
C CYS A 395 16.08 -7.27 -5.41
N THR A 396 14.82 -6.89 -5.65
CA THR A 396 13.76 -7.88 -5.83
C THR A 396 13.94 -8.62 -7.16
N ALA A 397 13.68 -9.93 -7.13
CA ALA A 397 13.89 -10.81 -8.28
C ALA A 397 13.27 -10.30 -9.60
N GLN A 398 12.07 -9.73 -9.51
CA GLN A 398 11.30 -9.28 -10.68
C GLN A 398 12.00 -8.14 -11.43
N ILE A 399 12.78 -7.31 -10.72
CA ILE A 399 13.53 -6.21 -11.36
C ILE A 399 14.59 -6.80 -12.30
N LEU A 400 15.40 -7.74 -11.82
CA LEU A 400 16.41 -8.37 -12.69
C LEU A 400 15.74 -9.12 -13.87
N GLU A 401 14.64 -9.82 -13.62
CA GLU A 401 13.93 -10.58 -14.65
C GLU A 401 13.41 -9.67 -15.78
N ASN A 402 12.79 -8.54 -15.45
CA ASN A 402 12.33 -7.54 -16.42
C ASN A 402 13.48 -7.05 -17.32
N TYR A 403 14.65 -6.74 -16.74
CA TYR A 403 15.78 -6.20 -17.50
C TYR A 403 16.57 -7.28 -18.28
N LEU A 404 16.52 -8.54 -17.85
CA LEU A 404 16.99 -9.68 -18.66
C LEU A 404 16.08 -9.91 -19.87
N GLU A 405 14.76 -9.76 -19.70
CA GLU A 405 13.79 -9.89 -20.80
C GLU A 405 13.98 -8.81 -21.87
N ARG A 406 14.13 -7.54 -21.46
CA ARG A 406 14.43 -6.42 -22.37
C ARG A 406 15.67 -6.66 -23.23
N ALA A 407 16.73 -7.20 -22.62
CA ALA A 407 17.97 -7.52 -23.32
C ALA A 407 17.77 -8.60 -24.41
N GLU A 408 16.89 -9.57 -24.17
CA GLU A 408 16.57 -10.61 -25.16
C GLU A 408 15.67 -10.10 -26.29
N ASN A 409 14.82 -9.11 -26.00
CA ASN A 409 13.96 -8.46 -27.00
C ASN A 409 14.70 -7.43 -27.87
N GLY A 410 15.98 -7.16 -27.57
CA GLY A 410 16.82 -6.22 -28.34
C GLY A 410 16.68 -4.76 -27.93
N GLU A 411 16.17 -4.48 -26.73
CA GLU A 411 16.07 -3.12 -26.19
C GLU A 411 17.43 -2.65 -25.63
N ASP A 412 17.80 -1.39 -25.88
CA ASP A 412 19.12 -0.83 -25.54
C ASP A 412 19.43 -0.76 -24.03
N GLU A 413 18.40 -0.72 -23.17
CA GLU A 413 18.55 -0.65 -21.71
C GLU A 413 18.47 -2.02 -21.01
N GLY A 414 18.84 -3.11 -21.67
CA GLY A 414 18.86 -4.46 -21.09
C GLY A 414 20.08 -4.78 -20.21
N VAL A 415 19.95 -5.75 -19.30
CA VAL A 415 21.07 -6.36 -18.56
C VAL A 415 21.28 -7.77 -19.09
N LYS A 416 22.52 -8.18 -19.38
CA LYS A 416 22.83 -9.55 -19.84
C LYS A 416 23.30 -10.39 -18.66
N MET A 417 22.99 -11.70 -18.71
CA MET A 417 23.47 -12.66 -17.71
C MET A 417 25.01 -12.68 -17.60
N SER A 418 25.70 -12.41 -18.70
CA SER A 418 27.17 -12.33 -18.78
C SER A 418 27.78 -11.13 -18.05
N ASP A 419 26.98 -10.12 -17.72
CA ASP A 419 27.44 -8.92 -17.02
C ASP A 419 27.61 -9.19 -15.52
N LEU A 420 27.04 -10.30 -15.04
CA LEU A 420 27.05 -10.72 -13.65
C LEU A 420 28.09 -11.82 -13.43
N THR A 421 28.67 -11.84 -12.23
CA THR A 421 29.73 -12.80 -11.87
C THR A 421 29.36 -13.69 -10.69
N LEU A 422 28.44 -13.23 -9.84
CA LEU A 422 27.84 -14.01 -8.75
C LEU A 422 26.38 -13.57 -8.58
N ILE A 423 25.47 -14.55 -8.49
CA ILE A 423 24.07 -14.34 -8.15
C ILE A 423 23.80 -15.07 -6.84
N ILE A 424 23.36 -14.32 -5.84
CA ILE A 424 22.93 -14.84 -4.54
C ILE A 424 21.41 -14.81 -4.51
N ILE A 425 20.78 -15.95 -4.24
CA ILE A 425 19.32 -16.08 -4.19
C ILE A 425 18.92 -16.39 -2.75
N ASP A 426 18.28 -15.43 -2.10
CA ASP A 426 17.72 -15.63 -0.76
C ASP A 426 16.35 -16.33 -0.83
N GLU A 427 16.09 -17.17 0.17
CA GLU A 427 14.95 -18.10 0.20
C GLU A 427 14.82 -18.91 -1.12
N CYS A 428 15.93 -19.53 -1.52
CA CYS A 428 16.09 -20.17 -2.83
C CYS A 428 15.17 -21.38 -3.05
N HIS A 429 14.46 -21.86 -2.04
CA HIS A 429 13.42 -22.90 -2.16
C HIS A 429 12.23 -22.45 -3.05
N HIS A 430 12.10 -21.15 -3.32
CA HIS A 430 11.15 -20.61 -4.31
C HIS A 430 11.60 -20.82 -5.78
N THR A 431 12.79 -21.34 -6.03
CA THR A 431 13.33 -21.61 -7.38
C THR A 431 12.71 -22.86 -8.00
N GLN A 432 11.41 -22.82 -8.23
CA GLN A 432 10.63 -23.92 -8.78
C GLN A 432 9.42 -23.41 -9.56
N LYS A 433 8.89 -24.26 -10.45
CA LYS A 433 7.66 -24.01 -11.23
C LYS A 433 7.77 -22.71 -12.04
N GLY A 434 6.74 -21.87 -12.04
CA GLY A 434 6.70 -20.57 -12.73
C GLY A 434 7.11 -19.39 -11.85
N GLY A 435 7.93 -19.62 -10.82
CA GLY A 435 8.45 -18.57 -9.95
C GLY A 435 9.53 -17.72 -10.64
N VAL A 436 9.68 -16.47 -10.22
CA VAL A 436 10.59 -15.49 -10.83
C VAL A 436 12.06 -15.93 -10.80
N TYR A 437 12.51 -16.47 -9.66
CA TYR A 437 13.85 -17.06 -9.55
C TYR A 437 14.07 -18.17 -10.58
N ASN A 438 13.05 -19.00 -10.81
CA ASN A 438 13.16 -20.09 -11.76
C ASN A 438 13.25 -19.56 -13.20
N HIS A 439 12.55 -18.48 -13.56
CA HIS A 439 12.70 -17.86 -14.88
C HIS A 439 14.14 -17.34 -15.12
N ILE A 440 14.72 -16.66 -14.13
CA ILE A 440 16.12 -16.19 -14.19
C ILE A 440 17.06 -17.38 -14.37
N MET A 441 16.87 -18.43 -13.55
CA MET A 441 17.68 -19.64 -13.65
C MET A 441 17.45 -20.41 -14.95
N MET A 442 16.27 -20.35 -15.56
CA MET A 442 16.05 -20.97 -16.86
C MET A 442 16.86 -20.31 -17.95
N ARG A 443 17.01 -18.97 -17.93
CA ARG A 443 17.89 -18.24 -18.85
C ARG A 443 19.35 -18.67 -18.66
N TYR A 444 19.80 -18.77 -17.40
CA TYR A 444 21.12 -19.30 -17.03
C TYR A 444 21.34 -20.73 -17.58
N LEU A 445 20.41 -21.65 -17.32
CA LEU A 445 20.52 -23.05 -17.75
C LEU A 445 20.51 -23.19 -19.27
N MET A 446 19.63 -22.47 -19.97
CA MET A 446 19.62 -22.47 -21.44
C MET A 446 20.97 -22.00 -22.00
N GLN A 447 21.57 -20.96 -21.43
CA GLN A 447 22.90 -20.48 -21.83
C GLN A 447 24.01 -21.47 -21.44
N LYS A 448 23.93 -22.15 -20.29
CA LYS A 448 24.86 -23.22 -19.89
C LYS A 448 24.88 -24.36 -20.90
N HIS A 449 23.71 -24.86 -21.30
CA HIS A 449 23.60 -25.93 -22.29
C HIS A 449 24.04 -25.47 -23.69
N LYS A 450 23.77 -24.21 -24.05
CA LYS A 450 24.32 -23.59 -25.26
C LYS A 450 25.85 -23.55 -25.21
N ASN A 451 26.45 -23.17 -24.08
CA ASN A 451 27.90 -23.17 -23.89
C ASN A 451 28.50 -24.58 -24.02
N LEU A 452 27.83 -25.63 -23.51
CA LEU A 452 28.28 -27.01 -23.71
C LEU A 452 28.35 -27.38 -25.20
N ARG A 453 27.34 -26.99 -25.98
CA ARG A 453 27.34 -27.17 -27.44
C ARG A 453 28.45 -26.35 -28.11
N LEU A 454 28.61 -25.08 -27.74
CA LEU A 454 29.65 -24.21 -28.30
C LEU A 454 31.06 -24.75 -28.01
N LYS A 455 31.32 -25.30 -26.82
CA LYS A 455 32.60 -25.97 -26.49
C LYS A 455 32.87 -27.14 -27.41
N LYS A 456 31.87 -27.98 -27.70
CA LYS A 456 32.00 -29.10 -28.66
C LYS A 456 32.28 -28.61 -30.08
N GLU A 457 31.67 -27.49 -30.46
CA GLU A 457 31.89 -26.81 -31.75
C GLU A 457 33.18 -25.95 -31.77
N GLN A 458 34.00 -25.97 -30.71
CA GLN A 458 35.20 -25.13 -30.54
C GLN A 458 34.94 -23.62 -30.72
N LYS A 459 33.72 -23.16 -30.39
CA LYS A 459 33.31 -21.75 -30.45
C LYS A 459 33.47 -21.07 -29.09
N LYS A 460 33.63 -19.74 -29.13
CA LYS A 460 33.72 -18.89 -27.93
C LYS A 460 32.46 -19.04 -27.08
N THR A 461 32.65 -19.38 -25.81
CA THR A 461 31.55 -19.48 -24.84
C THR A 461 31.24 -18.15 -24.18
N VAL A 462 30.01 -17.98 -23.73
CA VAL A 462 29.59 -16.82 -22.95
C VAL A 462 29.87 -17.09 -21.47
N PRO A 463 30.49 -16.17 -20.72
CA PRO A 463 30.69 -16.36 -19.28
C PRO A 463 29.35 -16.46 -18.54
N LEU A 464 29.33 -17.24 -17.46
CA LEU A 464 28.17 -17.42 -16.60
C LEU A 464 28.53 -17.03 -15.16
N PRO A 465 27.60 -16.44 -14.39
CA PRO A 465 27.83 -16.13 -12.99
C PRO A 465 27.88 -17.41 -12.14
N GLN A 466 28.62 -17.35 -11.04
CA GLN A 466 28.46 -18.32 -9.95
C GLN A 466 27.08 -18.15 -9.30
N ILE A 467 26.49 -19.25 -8.81
CA ILE A 467 25.18 -19.26 -8.15
C ILE A 467 25.31 -19.69 -6.69
N LEU A 468 24.75 -18.89 -5.78
CA LEU A 468 24.64 -19.21 -4.36
C LEU A 468 23.18 -19.16 -3.92
N GLY A 469 22.59 -20.31 -3.61
CA GLY A 469 21.26 -20.39 -3.00
C GLY A 469 21.33 -20.36 -1.47
N LEU A 470 20.50 -19.57 -0.81
CA LEU A 470 20.36 -19.55 0.65
C LEU A 470 18.94 -19.99 1.03
N THR A 471 18.79 -20.92 1.96
CA THR A 471 17.47 -21.29 2.48
C THR A 471 17.54 -21.82 3.92
N ALA A 472 16.45 -21.68 4.67
CA ALA A 472 16.28 -22.43 5.92
C ALA A 472 15.95 -23.91 5.70
N SER A 473 15.20 -24.19 4.63
CA SER A 473 14.73 -25.52 4.29
C SER A 473 14.42 -25.57 2.78
N PRO A 474 14.88 -26.58 2.03
CA PRO A 474 14.45 -26.78 0.65
C PRO A 474 13.01 -27.30 0.54
N GLY A 475 12.46 -27.87 1.62
CA GLY A 475 11.17 -28.56 1.64
C GLY A 475 11.18 -29.92 0.94
N VAL A 476 10.00 -30.53 0.82
CA VAL A 476 9.78 -31.82 0.14
C VAL A 476 8.73 -31.75 -0.97
N GLY A 477 8.18 -30.56 -1.25
CA GLY A 477 7.24 -30.36 -2.35
C GLY A 477 5.92 -31.11 -2.21
N GLY A 478 5.49 -31.36 -0.96
CA GLY A 478 4.29 -32.16 -0.67
C GLY A 478 4.48 -33.67 -0.90
N ALA A 479 5.73 -34.15 -0.97
CA ALA A 479 6.01 -35.57 -1.06
C ALA A 479 5.51 -36.35 0.17
N ASN A 480 5.10 -37.59 -0.08
CA ASN A 480 4.69 -38.55 0.95
C ASN A 480 5.67 -39.75 1.03
N THR A 481 6.75 -39.74 0.25
CA THR A 481 7.79 -40.79 0.25
C THR A 481 9.17 -40.17 0.12
N VAL A 482 10.18 -40.80 0.74
CA VAL A 482 11.58 -40.34 0.68
C VAL A 482 12.08 -40.22 -0.76
N ALA A 483 11.69 -41.13 -1.65
CA ALA A 483 12.08 -41.09 -3.06
C ALA A 483 11.57 -39.81 -3.77
N LYS A 484 10.31 -39.44 -3.53
CA LYS A 484 9.74 -38.19 -4.07
C LYS A 484 10.36 -36.94 -3.41
N ALA A 485 10.72 -37.02 -2.13
CA ALA A 485 11.45 -35.94 -1.46
C ALA A 485 12.86 -35.75 -2.06
N VAL A 486 13.58 -36.84 -2.34
CA VAL A 486 14.87 -36.80 -3.05
C VAL A 486 14.69 -36.17 -4.43
N GLU A 487 13.68 -36.61 -5.20
CA GLU A 487 13.36 -36.02 -6.51
C GLU A 487 13.11 -34.51 -6.39
N HIS A 488 12.32 -34.07 -5.42
CA HIS A 488 12.02 -32.66 -5.19
C HIS A 488 13.28 -31.83 -4.88
N ILE A 489 14.10 -32.28 -3.94
CA ILE A 489 15.33 -31.57 -3.56
C ILE A 489 16.32 -31.57 -4.73
N MET A 490 16.46 -32.68 -5.43
CA MET A 490 17.30 -32.76 -6.64
C MET A 490 16.83 -31.82 -7.75
N ARG A 491 15.51 -31.62 -7.91
CA ARG A 491 14.97 -30.62 -8.83
C ARG A 491 15.34 -29.20 -8.43
N ILE A 492 15.31 -28.86 -7.13
CA ILE A 492 15.77 -27.55 -6.65
C ILE A 492 17.26 -27.37 -6.93
N CYS A 493 18.09 -28.37 -6.61
CA CYS A 493 19.51 -28.38 -6.96
C CYS A 493 19.73 -28.20 -8.46
N ALA A 494 18.91 -28.86 -9.29
CA ALA A 494 18.95 -28.75 -10.75
C ALA A 494 18.61 -27.37 -11.28
N ASN A 495 17.54 -26.77 -10.76
CA ASN A 495 17.13 -25.42 -11.12
C ASN A 495 18.21 -24.40 -10.74
N LEU A 496 18.85 -24.56 -9.58
CA LEU A 496 19.91 -23.67 -9.10
C LEU A 496 21.31 -23.99 -9.65
N ASP A 497 21.44 -25.05 -10.46
CA ASP A 497 22.71 -25.57 -10.93
C ASP A 497 23.73 -25.84 -9.81
N ALA A 498 23.23 -26.28 -8.65
CA ALA A 498 24.04 -26.51 -7.47
C ALA A 498 24.84 -27.82 -7.63
N SER A 499 26.15 -27.77 -7.41
CA SER A 499 26.97 -28.98 -7.35
C SER A 499 26.78 -29.75 -6.06
N GLU A 500 26.36 -29.07 -5.00
CA GLU A 500 26.15 -29.65 -3.67
C GLU A 500 25.14 -28.83 -2.86
N ILE A 501 24.40 -29.52 -2.00
CA ILE A 501 23.60 -28.91 -0.93
C ILE A 501 24.36 -29.00 0.39
N MET A 502 24.73 -27.85 0.94
CA MET A 502 25.49 -27.71 2.17
C MET A 502 24.54 -27.62 3.36
N THR A 503 24.78 -28.43 4.38
CA THR A 503 24.09 -28.41 5.67
C THR A 503 25.14 -28.52 6.77
N ARG A 504 24.84 -28.06 7.98
CA ARG A 504 25.71 -28.26 9.14
C ARG A 504 25.91 -29.77 9.39
N SER A 505 27.13 -30.17 9.70
CA SER A 505 27.56 -31.56 9.91
C SER A 505 27.23 -32.12 11.31
N GLN A 506 27.11 -31.27 12.34
CA GLN A 506 26.83 -31.68 13.72
C GLN A 506 25.40 -31.33 14.17
N GLU A 507 24.69 -32.34 14.71
CA GLU A 507 23.37 -32.23 15.35
C GLU A 507 23.42 -31.73 16.81
N GLU A 508 24.61 -31.55 17.39
CA GLU A 508 24.85 -31.44 18.85
C GLU A 508 24.26 -30.21 19.56
N ASP A 509 23.57 -29.31 18.86
CA ASP A 509 23.04 -28.08 19.49
C ASP A 509 21.66 -27.67 18.93
N ARG A 510 20.82 -28.63 18.56
CA ARG A 510 19.37 -28.35 18.44
C ARG A 510 18.86 -28.12 19.87
N LYS A 511 18.85 -26.87 20.34
CA LYS A 511 18.05 -26.46 21.50
C LYS A 511 16.62 -26.95 21.24
N GLN A 512 16.24 -28.05 21.88
CA GLN A 512 14.94 -28.67 21.65
C GLN A 512 13.90 -27.75 22.25
N GLN A 513 13.17 -27.07 21.37
CA GLN A 513 12.01 -26.29 21.78
C GLN A 513 10.98 -27.25 22.36
N ARG A 514 10.37 -26.87 23.47
CA ARG A 514 9.25 -27.64 24.05
C ARG A 514 8.06 -27.51 23.12
N LYS A 515 7.67 -28.60 22.44
CA LYS A 515 6.46 -28.64 21.63
C LYS A 515 5.26 -29.03 22.49
N THR A 516 4.13 -28.37 22.28
CA THR A 516 2.85 -28.74 22.91
C THR A 516 1.71 -28.63 21.89
N ILE A 517 0.83 -29.62 21.86
CA ILE A 517 -0.42 -29.56 21.11
C ILE A 517 -1.56 -29.43 22.12
N LEU A 518 -2.33 -28.36 22.02
CA LEU A 518 -3.51 -28.09 22.85
C LEU A 518 -4.75 -28.38 22.00
N THR A 519 -5.40 -29.50 22.27
CA THR A 519 -6.68 -29.87 21.62
C THR A 519 -7.85 -29.31 22.42
N VAL A 520 -8.82 -28.77 21.69
CA VAL A 520 -9.96 -28.05 22.25
C VAL A 520 -11.28 -28.70 21.84
N GLU A 521 -12.19 -28.91 22.80
CA GLU A 521 -13.53 -29.48 22.59
C GLU A 521 -14.63 -28.43 22.84
N ASN A 522 -15.10 -27.73 21.81
CA ASN A 522 -16.12 -26.70 22.03
C ASN A 522 -17.54 -27.26 22.20
N LYS A 523 -18.22 -26.80 23.26
CA LYS A 523 -19.68 -26.64 23.25
C LYS A 523 -19.98 -25.24 22.74
N ASP A 524 -20.46 -25.14 21.50
CA ASP A 524 -20.67 -23.87 20.80
C ASP A 524 -22.17 -23.62 20.55
N PRO A 525 -22.94 -23.17 21.57
CA PRO A 525 -24.36 -22.87 21.39
C PRO A 525 -24.60 -21.76 20.36
N PHE A 526 -23.70 -20.79 20.27
CA PHE A 526 -23.72 -19.76 19.24
C PHE A 526 -23.56 -20.37 17.83
N GLY A 527 -22.62 -21.29 17.68
CA GLY A 527 -22.41 -22.05 16.45
C GLY A 527 -23.61 -22.93 16.08
N ASP A 528 -24.35 -23.46 17.05
CA ASP A 528 -25.57 -24.22 16.79
C ASP A 528 -26.72 -23.36 16.23
N VAL A 529 -26.83 -22.10 16.68
CA VAL A 529 -27.74 -21.11 16.06
C VAL A 529 -27.30 -20.82 14.62
N ILE A 530 -26.00 -20.60 14.37
CA ILE A 530 -25.49 -20.40 12.99
C ILE A 530 -25.80 -21.62 12.11
N LYS A 531 -25.60 -22.85 12.59
CA LYS A 531 -25.94 -24.07 11.84
C LYS A 531 -27.43 -24.14 11.54
N THR A 532 -28.28 -23.70 12.46
CA THR A 532 -29.74 -23.62 12.25
C THR A 532 -30.09 -22.65 11.13
N ILE A 533 -29.48 -21.45 11.12
CA ILE A 533 -29.59 -20.48 10.03
C ILE A 533 -29.13 -21.10 8.71
N MET A 534 -27.94 -21.72 8.68
CA MET A 534 -27.40 -22.36 7.47
C MET A 534 -28.34 -23.45 6.93
N ASN A 535 -28.94 -24.26 7.81
CA ASN A 535 -29.89 -25.30 7.42
C ASN A 535 -31.21 -24.73 6.88
N ALA A 536 -31.71 -23.63 7.45
CA ALA A 536 -32.86 -22.93 6.88
C ALA A 536 -32.56 -22.40 5.46
N ILE A 537 -31.36 -21.86 5.24
CA ILE A 537 -30.91 -21.40 3.91
C ILE A 537 -30.76 -22.58 2.93
N HIS A 538 -30.26 -23.73 3.39
CA HIS A 538 -30.21 -24.94 2.57
C HIS A 538 -31.60 -25.37 2.10
N ASN A 539 -32.58 -25.35 3.00
CA ASN A 539 -33.96 -25.75 2.68
C ASN A 539 -34.59 -24.79 1.66
N GLU A 540 -34.42 -23.48 1.84
CA GLU A 540 -34.91 -22.46 0.91
C GLU A 540 -34.31 -22.64 -0.51
N ALA A 541 -33.00 -22.90 -0.58
CA ALA A 541 -32.30 -23.09 -1.84
C ALA A 541 -32.35 -24.54 -2.38
N LYS A 542 -33.00 -25.46 -1.67
CA LYS A 542 -33.04 -26.91 -1.97
C LYS A 542 -31.65 -27.52 -2.19
N LEU A 543 -30.69 -27.14 -1.33
CA LEU A 543 -29.31 -27.61 -1.37
C LEU A 543 -29.05 -28.69 -0.32
N SER A 544 -28.28 -29.72 -0.67
CA SER A 544 -27.89 -30.80 0.25
C SER A 544 -26.38 -31.05 0.18
N PRO A 545 -25.57 -30.35 1.00
CA PRO A 545 -24.12 -30.58 1.07
C PRO A 545 -23.80 -31.92 1.75
N ILE A 546 -22.72 -32.58 1.31
CA ILE A 546 -22.22 -33.86 1.88
C ILE A 546 -21.08 -33.61 2.89
N CYS A 547 -20.69 -32.35 3.07
CA CYS A 547 -19.56 -31.96 3.92
C CYS A 547 -20.04 -31.22 5.17
N ASP A 548 -19.22 -31.28 6.22
CA ASP A 548 -19.53 -30.67 7.51
C ASP A 548 -19.52 -29.15 7.45
N LEU A 549 -20.47 -28.51 8.15
CA LEU A 549 -20.54 -27.07 8.33
C LEU A 549 -19.34 -26.57 9.16
N GLY A 550 -18.87 -25.36 8.89
CA GLY A 550 -17.71 -24.77 9.56
C GLY A 550 -16.38 -25.36 9.08
N SER A 551 -16.36 -26.00 7.90
CA SER A 551 -15.16 -26.62 7.33
C SER A 551 -14.65 -25.90 6.08
N GLN A 552 -13.38 -26.13 5.75
CA GLN A 552 -12.79 -25.63 4.50
C GLN A 552 -13.41 -26.32 3.27
N ASN A 553 -13.83 -27.57 3.39
CA ASN A 553 -14.49 -28.31 2.30
C ASN A 553 -15.85 -27.68 1.98
N TYR A 554 -16.59 -27.27 3.00
CA TYR A 554 -17.86 -26.57 2.85
C TYR A 554 -17.68 -25.20 2.18
N GLU A 555 -16.65 -24.44 2.57
CA GLU A 555 -16.32 -23.17 1.90
C GLU A 555 -16.08 -23.36 0.40
N GLN A 556 -15.30 -24.39 0.02
CA GLN A 556 -15.05 -24.72 -1.38
C GLN A 556 -16.33 -25.12 -2.12
N TRP A 557 -17.18 -25.93 -1.49
CA TRP A 557 -18.48 -26.32 -2.04
C TRP A 557 -19.38 -25.10 -2.29
N ALA A 558 -19.49 -24.18 -1.32
CA ALA A 558 -20.30 -22.97 -1.44
C ALA A 558 -19.80 -22.07 -2.59
N VAL A 559 -18.48 -21.86 -2.70
CA VAL A 559 -17.87 -21.10 -3.82
C VAL A 559 -18.15 -21.75 -5.17
N GLN A 560 -18.07 -23.08 -5.27
CA GLN A 560 -18.37 -23.81 -6.50
C GLN A 560 -19.85 -23.69 -6.87
N LYS A 561 -20.75 -23.78 -5.88
CA LYS A 561 -22.19 -23.63 -6.08
C LYS A 561 -22.59 -22.23 -6.51
N GLU A 562 -22.03 -21.19 -5.88
CA GLU A 562 -22.21 -19.80 -6.28
C GLU A 562 -21.80 -19.58 -7.75
N ARG A 563 -20.64 -20.12 -8.15
CA ARG A 563 -20.14 -20.03 -9.54
C ARG A 563 -21.00 -20.78 -10.53
N GLN A 564 -21.53 -21.95 -10.14
CA GLN A 564 -22.42 -22.76 -10.97
C GLN A 564 -23.75 -22.01 -11.19
N ALA A 565 -24.39 -21.57 -10.12
CA ALA A 565 -25.66 -20.84 -10.16
C ALA A 565 -25.55 -19.54 -10.97
N ALA A 566 -24.43 -18.83 -10.89
CA ALA A 566 -24.17 -17.66 -11.73
C ALA A 566 -24.14 -17.99 -13.25
N LYS A 567 -23.71 -19.18 -13.65
CA LYS A 567 -23.75 -19.60 -15.07
C LYS A 567 -25.15 -20.01 -15.53
N GLU A 568 -25.87 -20.66 -14.63
CA GLU A 568 -27.24 -21.15 -14.83
C GLU A 568 -28.28 -20.02 -14.69
N GLU A 569 -27.85 -18.81 -14.32
CA GLU A 569 -28.69 -17.64 -14.06
C GLU A 569 -29.70 -17.87 -12.91
N ASP A 570 -29.39 -18.81 -12.02
CA ASP A 570 -30.15 -19.09 -10.81
C ASP A 570 -29.78 -18.08 -9.71
N LYS A 571 -30.58 -17.01 -9.62
CA LYS A 571 -30.38 -15.94 -8.65
C LYS A 571 -30.52 -16.45 -7.22
N THR A 572 -31.50 -17.32 -6.95
CA THR A 572 -31.82 -17.80 -5.61
C THR A 572 -30.65 -18.60 -5.04
N VAL A 573 -30.20 -19.63 -5.77
CA VAL A 573 -29.09 -20.48 -5.31
C VAL A 573 -27.80 -19.69 -5.19
N ARG A 574 -27.54 -18.75 -6.10
CA ARG A 574 -26.32 -17.94 -6.05
C ARG A 574 -26.28 -17.04 -4.81
N VAL A 575 -27.36 -16.31 -4.50
CA VAL A 575 -27.42 -15.45 -3.30
C VAL A 575 -27.33 -16.31 -2.04
N CYS A 576 -28.07 -17.42 -1.97
CA CYS A 576 -27.98 -18.34 -0.84
C CYS A 576 -26.57 -18.90 -0.66
N ALA A 577 -25.87 -19.28 -1.73
CA ALA A 577 -24.49 -19.77 -1.66
C ALA A 577 -23.50 -18.70 -1.15
N GLU A 578 -23.68 -17.42 -1.52
CA GLU A 578 -22.90 -16.31 -0.96
C GLU A 578 -23.10 -16.18 0.56
N PHE A 579 -24.36 -16.20 1.01
CA PHE A 579 -24.70 -16.14 2.44
C PHE A 579 -24.16 -17.36 3.19
N LEU A 580 -24.35 -18.57 2.67
CA LEU A 580 -23.83 -19.81 3.25
C LEU A 580 -22.31 -19.78 3.41
N ARG A 581 -21.59 -19.23 2.43
CA ARG A 581 -20.14 -19.05 2.52
C ARG A 581 -19.76 -18.12 3.69
N ARG A 582 -20.50 -17.02 3.88
CA ARG A 582 -20.26 -16.04 4.94
C ARG A 582 -20.61 -16.58 6.33
N TYR A 583 -21.73 -17.31 6.46
CA TYR A 583 -22.07 -18.00 7.72
C TYR A 583 -21.08 -19.11 8.06
N ASN A 584 -20.57 -19.85 7.06
CA ASN A 584 -19.51 -20.82 7.29
C ASN A 584 -18.23 -20.17 7.83
N GLU A 585 -17.86 -19.00 7.31
CA GLU A 585 -16.75 -18.21 7.86
C GLU A 585 -17.05 -17.71 9.28
N GLY A 586 -18.26 -17.20 9.53
CA GLY A 586 -18.71 -16.80 10.86
C GLY A 586 -18.67 -17.95 11.89
N LEU A 587 -19.02 -19.17 11.48
CA LEU A 587 -18.93 -20.37 12.32
C LEU A 587 -17.48 -20.79 12.61
N ILE A 588 -16.56 -20.61 11.66
CA ILE A 588 -15.12 -20.82 11.93
C ILE A 588 -14.60 -19.74 12.89
N LEU A 589 -15.05 -18.50 12.72
CA LEU A 589 -14.69 -17.38 13.59
C LEU A 589 -15.24 -17.57 15.01
N SER A 590 -16.47 -18.05 15.22
CA SER A 590 -16.99 -18.32 16.58
C SER A 590 -16.12 -19.32 17.34
N ASN A 591 -15.49 -20.25 16.61
CA ASN A 591 -14.59 -21.26 17.13
C ASN A 591 -13.12 -20.82 17.24
N THR A 592 -12.76 -19.60 16.80
CA THR A 592 -11.38 -19.10 16.87
C THR A 592 -11.23 -17.71 17.51
N ILE A 593 -12.26 -16.89 17.54
CA ILE A 593 -12.25 -15.57 18.17
C ILE A 593 -13.48 -15.43 19.07
N ARG A 594 -13.72 -14.24 19.62
CA ARG A 594 -14.89 -14.04 20.48
C ARG A 594 -16.16 -14.18 19.64
N MET A 595 -17.19 -14.73 20.23
CA MET A 595 -18.52 -14.79 19.61
C MET A 595 -19.05 -13.39 19.26
N SER A 596 -18.73 -12.37 20.07
CA SER A 596 -19.04 -10.97 19.77
C SER A 596 -18.39 -10.47 18.48
N ASP A 597 -17.14 -10.86 18.23
CA ASP A 597 -16.41 -10.49 17.02
C ASP A 597 -16.95 -11.26 15.80
N ALA A 598 -17.29 -12.54 15.96
CA ALA A 598 -17.95 -13.34 14.93
C ALA A 598 -19.35 -12.79 14.58
N LEU A 599 -20.12 -12.34 15.57
CA LEU A 599 -21.40 -11.67 15.37
C LEU A 599 -21.21 -10.31 14.67
N SER A 600 -20.22 -9.52 15.09
CA SER A 600 -19.88 -8.25 14.43
C SER A 600 -19.53 -8.46 12.95
N TYR A 601 -18.77 -9.51 12.62
CA TYR A 601 -18.47 -9.90 11.26
C TYR A 601 -19.75 -10.19 10.43
N LEU A 602 -20.70 -10.96 10.99
CA LEU A 602 -21.97 -11.27 10.32
C LEU A 602 -22.87 -10.03 10.20
N ASN A 603 -22.95 -9.19 11.24
CA ASN A 603 -23.69 -7.93 11.24
C ASN A 603 -23.16 -6.99 10.15
N LYS A 604 -21.84 -6.79 10.08
CA LYS A 604 -21.20 -5.97 9.05
C LYS A 604 -21.55 -6.47 7.64
N PHE A 605 -21.53 -7.79 7.43
CA PHE A 605 -21.94 -8.38 6.16
C PHE A 605 -23.40 -8.05 5.82
N HIS A 606 -24.34 -8.23 6.74
CA HIS A 606 -25.76 -7.91 6.50
C HIS A 606 -25.99 -6.41 6.27
N GLU A 607 -25.37 -5.55 7.06
CA GLU A 607 -25.41 -4.09 6.88
C GLU A 607 -24.91 -3.69 5.50
N GLU A 608 -23.81 -4.27 5.02
CA GLU A 608 -23.29 -4.05 3.67
C GLU A 608 -24.27 -4.54 2.60
N GLN A 609 -24.92 -5.68 2.79
CA GLN A 609 -25.95 -6.17 1.85
C GLN A 609 -27.17 -5.26 1.81
N ILE A 610 -27.60 -4.70 2.95
CA ILE A 610 -28.71 -3.76 3.03
C ILE A 610 -28.32 -2.42 2.40
N LYS A 611 -27.14 -1.88 2.73
CA LYS A 611 -26.59 -0.67 2.10
C LYS A 611 -26.48 -0.81 0.59
N LYS A 612 -26.27 -2.02 0.06
CA LYS A 612 -26.30 -2.25 -1.40
C LYS A 612 -27.69 -2.07 -2.01
N LYS A 613 -28.76 -1.99 -1.24
CA LYS A 613 -30.14 -1.87 -1.71
C LYS A 613 -30.73 -0.47 -1.51
N THR A 614 -30.17 0.31 -0.59
CA THR A 614 -30.62 1.66 -0.24
C THR A 614 -29.69 2.70 -0.89
N SER A 615 -30.23 3.75 -1.52
CA SER A 615 -29.42 4.88 -2.03
C SER A 615 -29.10 5.89 -0.92
N VAL A 616 -27.95 6.59 -1.03
CA VAL A 616 -27.52 7.63 -0.07
C VAL A 616 -28.52 8.80 -0.04
N ASP A 617 -29.11 9.13 -1.19
CA ASP A 617 -30.04 10.26 -1.34
C ASP A 617 -31.52 9.84 -1.31
N GLY A 618 -31.84 8.58 -1.03
CA GLY A 618 -33.22 8.07 -0.97
C GLY A 618 -34.01 8.02 -2.29
N GLU A 619 -33.49 8.56 -3.40
CA GLU A 619 -34.19 8.67 -4.69
C GLU A 619 -34.22 7.39 -5.54
N GLN A 620 -33.31 6.41 -5.32
CA GLN A 620 -33.21 5.19 -6.14
C GLN A 620 -33.09 3.93 -5.28
N ASN A 621 -34.23 3.44 -4.77
CA ASN A 621 -34.29 2.16 -4.05
C ASN A 621 -34.22 0.97 -5.02
N ILE A 622 -33.20 0.13 -4.84
CA ILE A 622 -33.06 -1.13 -5.59
C ILE A 622 -34.00 -2.17 -4.99
N GLN A 623 -34.76 -2.86 -5.85
CA GLN A 623 -35.73 -3.85 -5.39
C GLN A 623 -35.03 -5.02 -4.65
N ILE A 624 -35.48 -5.26 -3.41
CA ILE A 624 -35.10 -6.41 -2.60
C ILE A 624 -35.90 -7.63 -3.08
N THR A 625 -35.22 -8.72 -3.41
CA THR A 625 -35.91 -9.96 -3.83
C THR A 625 -36.55 -10.69 -2.66
N ASP A 626 -37.45 -11.62 -2.95
CA ASP A 626 -38.05 -12.49 -1.93
C ASP A 626 -36.99 -13.33 -1.20
N THR A 627 -35.98 -13.83 -1.91
CA THR A 627 -34.83 -14.53 -1.32
C THR A 627 -34.04 -13.63 -0.37
N GLU A 628 -33.72 -12.40 -0.78
CA GLU A 628 -32.99 -11.44 0.07
C GLU A 628 -33.84 -11.07 1.31
N ARG A 629 -35.14 -10.85 1.13
CA ARG A 629 -36.09 -10.57 2.22
C ARG A 629 -36.16 -11.72 3.22
N PHE A 630 -36.20 -12.97 2.73
CA PHE A 630 -36.13 -14.17 3.55
C PHE A 630 -34.83 -14.20 4.37
N LEU A 631 -33.68 -14.00 3.71
CA LEU A 631 -32.36 -14.04 4.37
C LEU A 631 -32.21 -12.97 5.45
N PHE A 632 -32.66 -11.74 5.18
CA PHE A 632 -32.63 -10.65 6.16
C PHE A 632 -33.57 -10.91 7.34
N LYS A 633 -34.79 -11.41 7.07
CA LYS A 633 -35.75 -11.76 8.13
C LYS A 633 -35.24 -12.91 8.99
N LEU A 634 -34.63 -13.93 8.37
CA LEU A 634 -34.06 -15.08 9.07
C LEU A 634 -32.97 -14.61 10.04
N PHE A 635 -32.01 -13.79 9.59
CA PHE A 635 -30.97 -13.28 10.48
C PHE A 635 -31.52 -12.41 11.61
N LYS A 636 -32.47 -11.52 11.29
CA LYS A 636 -33.12 -10.65 12.29
C LYS A 636 -33.89 -11.45 13.35
N GLY A 637 -34.45 -12.61 12.99
CA GLY A 637 -35.16 -13.47 13.93
C GLY A 637 -34.24 -14.13 14.98
N GLU A 638 -32.99 -14.38 14.62
CA GLU A 638 -32.02 -15.11 15.45
C GLU A 638 -31.01 -14.18 16.15
N ILE A 639 -31.00 -12.88 15.83
CA ILE A 639 -29.99 -11.93 16.30
C ILE A 639 -29.98 -11.76 17.82
N GLU A 640 -31.16 -11.74 18.46
CA GLU A 640 -31.28 -11.59 19.92
C GLU A 640 -30.68 -12.80 20.66
N GLU A 641 -30.84 -14.00 20.11
CA GLU A 641 -30.26 -15.22 20.67
C GLU A 641 -28.74 -15.23 20.49
N LEU A 642 -28.25 -14.88 19.29
CA LEU A 642 -26.82 -14.73 19.02
C LEU A 642 -26.17 -13.68 19.94
N GLU A 643 -26.83 -12.54 20.16
CA GLU A 643 -26.37 -11.50 21.08
C GLU A 643 -26.30 -12.02 22.53
N THR A 644 -27.34 -12.74 22.97
CA THR A 644 -27.43 -13.31 24.31
C THR A 644 -26.26 -14.27 24.57
N PHE A 645 -25.95 -15.16 23.63
CA PHE A 645 -24.79 -16.05 23.75
C PHE A 645 -23.47 -15.30 23.67
N SER A 646 -23.35 -14.30 22.78
CA SER A 646 -22.10 -13.56 22.59
C SER A 646 -21.66 -12.74 23.82
N LYS A 647 -22.62 -12.28 24.63
CA LYS A 647 -22.38 -11.48 25.84
C LYS A 647 -22.15 -12.34 27.08
N ASN A 648 -22.39 -13.65 27.01
CA ASN A 648 -22.34 -14.53 28.17
C ASN A 648 -20.92 -15.13 28.34
N PRO A 649 -20.17 -14.74 29.39
CA PRO A 649 -18.80 -15.23 29.60
C PRO A 649 -18.70 -16.74 29.80
N LYS A 650 -19.80 -17.40 30.20
CA LYS A 650 -19.87 -18.86 30.37
C LYS A 650 -19.61 -19.62 29.08
N TYR A 651 -19.90 -19.00 27.94
CA TYR A 651 -19.73 -19.59 26.61
C TYR A 651 -18.49 -19.03 25.89
N GLU A 652 -17.52 -18.48 26.63
CA GLU A 652 -16.21 -18.17 26.06
C GLU A 652 -15.64 -19.44 25.43
N ASN A 653 -15.39 -19.38 24.12
CA ASN A 653 -14.85 -20.50 23.36
C ASN A 653 -13.55 -21.02 23.98
N ASP A 654 -13.47 -22.33 24.18
CA ASP A 654 -12.38 -23.01 24.87
C ASP A 654 -11.02 -22.77 24.20
N SER A 655 -10.99 -22.44 22.91
CA SER A 655 -9.79 -22.10 22.16
C SER A 655 -9.17 -20.81 22.66
N LEU A 656 -9.99 -19.80 22.97
CA LEU A 656 -9.53 -18.56 23.60
C LEU A 656 -9.10 -18.80 25.04
N SER A 657 -9.83 -19.64 25.78
CA SER A 657 -9.45 -20.02 27.14
C SER A 657 -8.07 -20.68 27.19
N LYS A 658 -7.81 -21.65 26.30
CA LYS A 658 -6.51 -22.31 26.18
C LYS A 658 -5.41 -21.38 25.70
N LEU A 659 -5.72 -20.48 24.76
CA LEU A 659 -4.78 -19.45 24.32
C LEU A 659 -4.42 -18.50 25.47
N ARG A 660 -5.41 -18.06 26.26
CA ARG A 660 -5.21 -17.22 27.45
C ARG A 660 -4.33 -17.91 28.48
N GLU A 661 -4.66 -19.15 28.84
CA GLU A 661 -3.86 -19.96 29.77
C GLU A 661 -2.39 -20.06 29.31
N GLN A 662 -2.17 -20.29 28.01
CA GLN A 662 -0.84 -20.42 27.45
C GLN A 662 -0.08 -19.08 27.44
N ILE A 663 -0.71 -17.98 27.01
CA ILE A 663 -0.09 -16.65 27.01
C ILE A 663 0.31 -16.26 28.43
N LEU A 664 -0.62 -16.35 29.39
CA LEU A 664 -0.35 -16.00 30.78
C LEU A 664 0.79 -16.86 31.35
N ARG A 665 0.79 -18.16 31.09
CA ARG A 665 1.88 -19.05 31.51
C ARG A 665 3.24 -18.61 30.98
N GLU A 666 3.33 -18.29 29.69
CA GLU A 666 4.60 -17.91 29.06
C GLU A 666 5.12 -16.56 29.56
N PHE A 667 4.24 -15.59 29.82
CA PHE A 667 4.63 -14.27 30.34
C PHE A 667 4.90 -14.28 31.85
N SER A 668 4.16 -15.07 32.65
CA SER A 668 4.42 -15.18 34.08
C SER A 668 5.67 -16.00 34.43
N SER A 669 6.08 -16.92 33.56
CA SER A 669 7.25 -17.79 33.82
C SER A 669 8.58 -17.19 33.37
N ARG A 670 8.59 -16.04 32.68
CA ARG A 670 9.78 -15.48 32.03
C ARG A 670 9.85 -13.96 32.23
N GLY A 671 10.99 -13.46 32.69
CA GLY A 671 11.28 -12.02 32.68
C GLY A 671 11.51 -11.51 31.26
N GLN A 672 10.83 -10.42 30.86
CA GLN A 672 10.93 -9.80 29.52
C GLN A 672 10.61 -10.77 28.36
N ALA A 673 9.51 -11.53 28.48
CA ALA A 673 9.09 -12.47 27.44
C ALA A 673 8.70 -11.76 26.13
N ARG A 674 9.03 -12.39 24.99
CA ARG A 674 8.59 -12.00 23.65
C ARG A 674 7.97 -13.20 22.94
N GLY A 675 6.84 -12.98 22.27
CA GLY A 675 6.12 -14.07 21.61
C GLY A 675 5.49 -13.69 20.27
N ILE A 676 5.12 -14.72 19.50
CA ILE A 676 4.36 -14.57 18.26
C ILE A 676 3.19 -15.56 18.28
N ILE A 677 2.00 -15.08 17.94
CA ILE A 677 0.80 -15.88 17.68
C ILE A 677 0.52 -15.82 16.17
N PHE A 678 0.60 -16.97 15.50
CA PHE A 678 0.22 -17.11 14.11
C PHE A 678 -1.25 -17.53 13.99
N THR A 679 -2.04 -16.77 13.24
CA THR A 679 -3.45 -17.07 12.93
C THR A 679 -3.72 -17.02 11.43
N LYS A 680 -4.86 -17.57 10.99
CA LYS A 680 -5.18 -17.79 9.58
C LYS A 680 -5.60 -16.51 8.85
N THR A 681 -6.47 -15.69 9.45
CA THR A 681 -7.09 -14.55 8.76
C THR A 681 -6.59 -13.22 9.30
N ARG A 682 -6.69 -12.16 8.49
CA ARG A 682 -6.37 -10.80 8.92
C ARG A 682 -7.30 -10.32 10.02
N HIS A 683 -8.59 -10.59 9.86
CA HIS A 683 -9.60 -10.26 10.85
C HIS A 683 -9.27 -10.89 12.21
N SER A 684 -8.95 -12.18 12.25
CA SER A 684 -8.55 -12.87 13.48
C SER A 684 -7.29 -12.25 14.12
N ALA A 685 -6.32 -11.80 13.32
CA ALA A 685 -5.11 -11.18 13.87
C ALA A 685 -5.41 -9.85 14.57
N ILE A 686 -6.30 -9.04 13.98
CA ILE A 686 -6.74 -7.76 14.55
C ILE A 686 -7.56 -8.00 15.82
N THR A 687 -8.59 -8.85 15.76
CA THR A 687 -9.52 -9.07 16.88
C THR A 687 -8.86 -9.79 18.05
N LEU A 688 -7.94 -10.74 17.81
CA LEU A 688 -7.14 -11.35 18.87
C LEU A 688 -6.22 -10.32 19.54
N SER A 689 -5.61 -9.41 18.78
CA SER A 689 -4.80 -8.33 19.35
C SER A 689 -5.66 -7.42 20.25
N GLN A 690 -6.86 -7.03 19.79
CA GLN A 690 -7.80 -6.22 20.57
C GLN A 690 -8.27 -6.95 21.83
N TRP A 691 -8.64 -8.23 21.72
CA TRP A 691 -9.04 -9.05 22.86
C TRP A 691 -7.95 -9.13 23.95
N ILE A 692 -6.67 -9.19 23.55
CA ILE A 692 -5.56 -9.18 24.51
C ILE A 692 -5.41 -7.78 25.14
N GLN A 693 -5.57 -6.70 24.38
CA GLN A 693 -5.48 -5.31 24.90
C GLN A 693 -6.60 -4.98 25.89
N GLU A 694 -7.82 -5.47 25.62
CA GLU A 694 -9.01 -5.18 26.42
C GLU A 694 -9.10 -6.00 27.72
N ASN A 695 -8.30 -7.06 27.85
CA ASN A 695 -8.38 -7.95 29.00
C ASN A 695 -7.30 -7.60 30.05
N PRO A 696 -7.71 -7.11 31.25
CA PRO A 696 -6.78 -6.57 32.24
C PRO A 696 -5.79 -7.62 32.77
N LYS A 697 -6.14 -8.90 32.75
CA LYS A 697 -5.24 -9.98 33.20
C LYS A 697 -3.95 -10.07 32.39
N PHE A 698 -3.97 -9.63 31.13
CA PHE A 698 -2.77 -9.57 30.30
C PHE A 698 -1.92 -8.34 30.63
N ALA A 699 -2.55 -7.22 30.98
CA ALA A 699 -1.85 -6.02 31.45
C ALA A 699 -1.13 -6.27 32.78
N ASP A 700 -1.72 -7.05 33.69
CA ASP A 700 -1.13 -7.42 34.99
C ASP A 700 0.23 -8.16 34.86
N VAL A 701 0.47 -8.81 33.72
CA VAL A 701 1.73 -9.50 33.39
C VAL A 701 2.49 -8.79 32.25
N GLU A 702 2.21 -7.51 32.05
CA GLU A 702 2.86 -6.60 31.09
C GLU A 702 2.81 -7.06 29.62
N VAL A 703 1.75 -7.76 29.21
CA VAL A 703 1.58 -8.13 27.80
C VAL A 703 1.15 -6.91 26.98
N LYS A 704 1.94 -6.59 25.97
CA LYS A 704 1.77 -5.45 25.05
C LYS A 704 1.64 -5.99 23.63
N PRO A 705 0.41 -6.32 23.19
CA PRO A 705 0.19 -6.96 21.89
C PRO A 705 0.09 -5.94 20.75
N SER A 706 0.51 -6.36 19.56
CA SER A 706 0.21 -5.68 18.29
C SER A 706 0.06 -6.69 17.17
N HIS A 707 -0.68 -6.35 16.12
CA HIS A 707 -0.88 -7.23 14.97
C HIS A 707 0.04 -6.90 13.78
N VAL A 708 0.34 -7.92 12.95
CA VAL A 708 1.08 -7.77 11.69
C VAL A 708 0.40 -8.59 10.59
N ILE A 709 -0.17 -7.92 9.60
CA ILE A 709 -0.92 -8.53 8.48
C ILE A 709 -0.35 -8.11 7.13
N GLY A 710 -0.59 -8.91 6.08
CA GLY A 710 -0.04 -8.62 4.75
C GLY A 710 -0.63 -7.38 4.06
N GLY A 711 0.15 -6.76 3.17
CA GLY A 711 -0.21 -5.50 2.50
C GLY A 711 -1.01 -5.60 1.20
N GLY A 712 -1.40 -6.80 0.77
CA GLY A 712 -2.15 -6.97 -0.48
C GLY A 712 -3.63 -6.59 -0.37
N ASP A 713 -4.22 -6.03 -1.43
CA ASP A 713 -5.60 -5.52 -1.44
C ASP A 713 -6.67 -6.58 -1.85
N GLN A 714 -6.36 -7.86 -1.64
CA GLN A 714 -7.19 -8.98 -2.12
C GLN A 714 -8.17 -9.54 -1.07
N SER A 715 -8.26 -8.92 0.10
CA SER A 715 -9.07 -9.36 1.25
C SER A 715 -10.04 -8.26 1.66
N ASP A 716 -11.20 -8.65 2.18
CA ASP A 716 -12.21 -7.75 2.73
C ASP A 716 -11.71 -6.99 3.98
N THR A 717 -10.61 -7.44 4.60
CA THR A 717 -9.97 -6.75 5.73
C THR A 717 -8.88 -5.80 5.25
N LYS A 718 -8.91 -4.55 5.78
CA LYS A 718 -7.91 -3.51 5.53
C LYS A 718 -6.48 -4.08 5.63
N PRO A 719 -5.65 -3.96 4.59
CA PRO A 719 -4.25 -4.35 4.65
C PRO A 719 -3.44 -3.39 5.52
N MET A 720 -2.31 -3.86 6.05
CA MET A 720 -1.27 -2.97 6.59
C MET A 720 -0.30 -2.59 5.48
N THR A 721 0.01 -1.31 5.38
CA THR A 721 1.09 -0.76 4.55
C THR A 721 2.46 -1.29 4.99
N ALA A 722 3.45 -1.22 4.10
CA ALA A 722 4.82 -1.60 4.44
C ALA A 722 5.41 -0.73 5.57
N ALA A 723 5.02 0.56 5.63
CA ALA A 723 5.43 1.49 6.68
C ALA A 723 4.86 1.08 8.05
N GLU A 724 3.56 0.76 8.13
CA GLU A 724 2.92 0.29 9.37
C GLU A 724 3.54 -1.03 9.87
N GLN A 725 3.82 -1.98 8.96
CA GLN A 725 4.51 -3.22 9.34
C GLN A 725 5.92 -2.93 9.90
N LYS A 726 6.67 -2.01 9.27
CA LYS A 726 8.01 -1.62 9.73
C LYS A 726 7.96 -0.97 11.12
N ASP A 727 6.98 -0.10 11.37
CA ASP A 727 6.79 0.55 12.67
C ASP A 727 6.50 -0.46 13.78
N VAL A 728 5.54 -1.38 13.58
CA VAL A 728 5.23 -2.43 14.56
C VAL A 728 6.46 -3.30 14.85
N LEU A 729 7.23 -3.68 13.83
CA LEU A 729 8.47 -4.45 14.02
C LEU A 729 9.58 -3.65 14.71
N LYS A 730 9.62 -2.33 14.54
CA LYS A 730 10.55 -1.44 15.28
C LYS A 730 10.17 -1.41 16.76
N LYS A 731 8.89 -1.20 17.07
CA LYS A 731 8.35 -1.23 18.45
C LYS A 731 8.57 -2.58 19.13
N PHE A 732 8.43 -3.67 18.38
CA PHE A 732 8.71 -5.02 18.88
C PHE A 732 10.20 -5.25 19.19
N ARG A 733 11.12 -4.70 18.38
CA ARG A 733 12.56 -4.70 18.68
C ARG A 733 12.88 -3.88 19.94
N ALA A 734 12.28 -2.71 20.07
CA ALA A 734 12.45 -1.82 21.22
C ALA A 734 11.86 -2.39 22.53
N GLY A 735 10.94 -3.36 22.44
CA GLY A 735 10.24 -3.94 23.59
C GLY A 735 8.98 -3.18 24.01
N GLU A 736 8.60 -2.13 23.26
CA GLU A 736 7.31 -1.44 23.42
C GLU A 736 6.14 -2.37 23.10
N VAL A 737 6.35 -3.28 22.15
CA VAL A 737 5.47 -4.42 21.86
C VAL A 737 6.22 -5.70 22.23
N ASN A 738 5.58 -6.64 22.90
CA ASN A 738 6.20 -7.91 23.28
C ASN A 738 5.42 -9.15 22.82
N LEU A 739 4.25 -8.97 22.22
CA LEU A 739 3.48 -10.05 21.60
C LEU A 739 3.00 -9.64 20.19
N LEU A 740 3.44 -10.36 19.16
CA LEU A 740 2.94 -10.17 17.80
C LEU A 740 1.81 -11.14 17.49
N VAL A 741 0.68 -10.63 17.00
CA VAL A 741 -0.39 -11.45 16.42
C VAL A 741 -0.33 -11.32 14.90
N ALA A 742 0.13 -12.35 14.21
CA ALA A 742 0.46 -12.26 12.80
C ALA A 742 -0.23 -13.33 11.95
N THR A 743 -0.40 -13.02 10.66
CA THR A 743 -0.68 -14.04 9.64
C THR A 743 0.62 -14.63 9.10
N THR A 744 0.58 -15.42 8.02
CA THR A 744 1.77 -16.01 7.38
C THR A 744 2.82 -14.99 6.92
N VAL A 745 2.49 -13.69 6.92
CA VAL A 745 3.41 -12.60 6.60
C VAL A 745 4.69 -12.61 7.45
N ALA A 746 4.58 -13.04 8.71
CA ALA A 746 5.69 -13.08 9.68
C ALA A 746 6.42 -14.43 9.74
N GLU A 747 5.97 -15.45 9.00
CA GLU A 747 6.66 -16.74 8.95
C GLU A 747 8.03 -16.57 8.25
N GLU A 748 8.03 -15.94 7.07
CA GLU A 748 9.20 -15.82 6.19
C GLU A 748 9.65 -14.37 5.98
N GLY A 749 10.96 -14.12 5.84
CA GLY A 749 11.50 -12.92 5.20
C GLY A 749 11.35 -11.59 5.96
N LEU A 750 10.64 -11.53 7.08
CA LEU A 750 10.74 -10.38 7.99
C LEU A 750 11.81 -10.67 9.05
N ASP A 751 12.68 -9.71 9.32
CA ASP A 751 13.55 -9.79 10.48
C ASP A 751 12.75 -9.50 11.75
N ILE A 752 12.66 -10.53 12.58
CA ILE A 752 11.93 -10.52 13.85
C ILE A 752 12.92 -10.99 14.91
N PRO A 753 13.06 -10.26 16.03
CA PRO A 753 13.81 -10.66 17.22
C PRO A 753 13.57 -12.11 17.65
N ALA A 754 14.54 -12.66 18.38
CA ALA A 754 14.37 -13.96 19.00
C ALA A 754 13.17 -13.93 19.96
N CYS A 755 12.23 -14.86 19.77
CA CYS A 755 11.06 -15.02 20.62
C CYS A 755 11.27 -16.16 21.61
N ASN A 756 10.66 -16.03 22.78
CA ASN A 756 10.59 -17.06 23.81
C ASN A 756 9.54 -18.11 23.49
N PHE A 757 8.48 -17.75 22.79
CA PHE A 757 7.46 -18.72 22.40
C PHE A 757 6.81 -18.38 21.07
N VAL A 758 6.33 -19.41 20.38
CA VAL A 758 5.57 -19.31 19.13
C VAL A 758 4.31 -20.14 19.27
N ILE A 759 3.15 -19.53 19.04
CA ILE A 759 1.85 -20.20 19.10
C ILE A 759 1.27 -20.22 17.68
N ARG A 760 0.95 -21.41 17.15
CA ARG A 760 0.15 -21.57 15.95
C ARG A 760 -1.30 -21.81 16.34
N TYR A 761 -2.11 -20.78 16.18
CA TYR A 761 -3.49 -20.78 16.61
C TYR A 761 -4.42 -21.11 15.43
N GLY A 762 -4.87 -22.37 15.36
CA GLY A 762 -5.72 -22.87 14.27
C GLY A 762 -5.08 -22.83 12.88
N LEU A 763 -3.74 -22.72 12.80
CA LEU A 763 -3.00 -22.55 11.56
C LEU A 763 -1.96 -23.67 11.37
N SER A 764 -2.12 -24.47 10.32
CA SER A 764 -1.05 -25.31 9.78
C SER A 764 -1.01 -25.18 8.26
N THR A 765 0.18 -24.90 7.71
CA THR A 765 0.39 -24.63 6.29
C THR A 765 1.22 -25.74 5.64
N ASN A 766 2.54 -25.56 5.53
CA ASN A 766 3.46 -26.56 4.97
C ASN A 766 4.70 -26.71 5.87
N GLU A 767 5.56 -27.68 5.53
CA GLU A 767 6.75 -28.00 6.30
C GLU A 767 7.78 -26.86 6.34
N ILE A 768 7.88 -26.05 5.28
CA ILE A 768 8.82 -24.93 5.21
C ILE A 768 8.38 -23.83 6.19
N ALA A 769 7.12 -23.43 6.13
CA ALA A 769 6.51 -22.45 7.02
C ALA A 769 6.51 -22.93 8.48
N MET A 770 6.31 -24.23 8.73
CA MET A 770 6.47 -24.83 10.06
C MET A 770 7.89 -24.62 10.59
N ILE A 771 8.93 -24.98 9.82
CA ILE A 771 10.34 -24.83 10.22
C ILE A 771 10.70 -23.35 10.43
N GLN A 772 10.22 -22.45 9.57
CA GLN A 772 10.49 -21.01 9.68
C GLN A 772 9.79 -20.37 10.88
N ALA A 773 8.51 -20.69 11.13
CA ALA A 773 7.77 -20.24 12.30
C ALA A 773 8.43 -20.75 13.59
N LYS A 774 8.76 -22.05 13.64
CA LYS A 774 9.52 -22.67 14.73
C LYS A 774 10.85 -21.95 14.94
N GLY A 775 11.56 -21.58 13.87
CA GLY A 775 12.80 -20.81 13.90
C GLY A 775 12.68 -19.37 14.42
N ARG A 776 11.48 -18.84 14.66
CA ARG A 776 11.27 -17.56 15.36
C ARG A 776 11.42 -17.70 16.88
N GLY A 777 11.01 -18.83 17.43
CA GLY A 777 11.20 -19.18 18.84
C GLY A 777 12.62 -19.64 19.12
N ARG A 778 13.59 -18.74 19.18
CA ARG A 778 15.02 -19.12 19.29
C ARG A 778 15.74 -18.49 20.48
N ALA A 779 14.99 -17.90 21.41
CA ALA A 779 15.50 -17.55 22.72
C ALA A 779 15.73 -18.81 23.57
N ASP A 780 16.43 -18.66 24.69
CA ASP A 780 16.65 -19.78 25.61
C ASP A 780 15.34 -20.30 26.20
N ASP A 781 15.26 -21.62 26.37
CA ASP A 781 14.07 -22.35 26.82
C ASP A 781 12.79 -22.07 25.99
N SER A 782 12.95 -21.80 24.69
CA SER A 782 11.80 -21.43 23.86
C SER A 782 10.77 -22.56 23.67
N SER A 783 9.49 -22.20 23.54
CA SER A 783 8.37 -23.14 23.32
C SER A 783 7.67 -22.94 21.97
N TYR A 784 7.06 -24.01 21.48
CA TYR A 784 6.28 -24.05 20.24
C TYR A 784 4.94 -24.75 20.49
N THR A 785 3.85 -23.98 20.46
CA THR A 785 2.52 -24.50 20.79
C THR A 785 1.61 -24.49 19.57
N VAL A 786 0.86 -25.56 19.37
CA VAL A 786 -0.20 -25.63 18.36
C VAL A 786 -1.53 -25.74 19.07
N VAL A 787 -2.44 -24.79 18.81
CA VAL A 787 -3.82 -24.84 19.31
C VAL A 787 -4.70 -25.39 18.20
N ASP A 788 -5.28 -26.55 18.46
CA ASP A 788 -6.10 -27.34 17.53
C ASP A 788 -7.53 -27.43 18.05
N VAL A 789 -8.49 -27.03 17.20
CA VAL A 789 -9.91 -27.29 17.47
C VAL A 789 -10.22 -28.70 17.01
N LYS A 790 -10.92 -29.49 17.83
CA LYS A 790 -11.30 -30.86 17.50
C LYS A 790 -11.98 -30.91 16.12
N ASN A 791 -11.58 -31.89 15.30
CA ASN A 791 -12.02 -32.08 13.91
C ASN A 791 -11.56 -31.01 12.90
N SER A 792 -10.73 -30.04 13.28
CA SER A 792 -10.16 -29.06 12.33
C SER A 792 -9.04 -29.63 11.44
N GLY A 793 -8.51 -30.80 11.82
CA GLY A 793 -7.38 -31.46 11.16
C GLY A 793 -6.07 -30.66 11.21
N VAL A 794 -5.94 -29.67 12.11
CA VAL A 794 -4.72 -28.86 12.23
C VAL A 794 -3.61 -29.69 12.88
N ALA A 795 -3.90 -30.40 13.97
CA ALA A 795 -2.92 -31.28 14.62
C ALA A 795 -2.40 -32.39 13.68
N GLU A 796 -3.29 -33.01 12.90
CA GLU A 796 -2.92 -34.05 11.92
C GLU A 796 -2.00 -33.50 10.83
N ARG A 797 -2.33 -32.32 10.27
CA ARG A 797 -1.50 -31.66 9.27
C ARG A 797 -0.13 -31.25 9.82
N GLU A 798 -0.09 -30.82 11.08
CA GLU A 798 1.18 -30.52 11.74
C GLU A 798 2.05 -31.77 11.89
N CYS A 799 1.46 -32.90 12.30
CA CYS A 799 2.16 -34.19 12.37
C CYS A 799 2.69 -34.62 10.99
N VAL A 800 1.91 -34.44 9.92
CA VAL A 800 2.36 -34.68 8.54
C VAL A 800 3.55 -33.78 8.17
N ASN A 801 3.54 -32.52 8.58
CA ASN A 801 4.64 -31.60 8.31
C ASN A 801 5.92 -31.98 9.08
N GLU A 802 5.81 -32.51 10.30
CA GLU A 802 6.95 -33.06 11.04
C GLU A 802 7.54 -34.29 10.38
N TYR A 803 6.68 -35.21 9.94
CA TYR A 803 7.12 -36.36 9.15
C TYR A 803 7.83 -35.92 7.86
N ARG A 804 7.38 -34.84 7.22
CA ARG A 804 8.04 -34.25 6.05
C ARG A 804 9.39 -33.60 6.39
N GLU A 805 9.55 -32.96 7.53
CA GLU A 805 10.86 -32.45 8.00
C GLU A 805 11.85 -33.62 8.18
N GLU A 806 11.43 -34.71 8.83
CA GLU A 806 12.27 -35.89 9.02
C GLU A 806 12.64 -36.55 7.67
N MET A 807 11.65 -36.69 6.79
CA MET A 807 11.84 -37.20 5.43
C MET A 807 12.81 -36.35 4.62
N MET A 808 12.77 -35.02 4.80
CA MET A 808 13.71 -34.08 4.17
C MET A 808 15.13 -34.36 4.62
N GLY A 809 15.38 -34.54 5.92
CA GLY A 809 16.70 -34.89 6.45
C GLY A 809 17.23 -36.20 5.84
N LYS A 810 16.39 -37.23 5.79
CA LYS A 810 16.71 -38.52 5.14
C LYS A 810 17.02 -38.35 3.64
N ALA A 811 16.26 -37.51 2.95
CA ALA A 811 16.46 -37.24 1.53
C ALA A 811 17.79 -36.50 1.27
N ILE A 812 18.13 -35.48 2.06
CA ILE A 812 19.40 -34.75 1.96
C ILE A 812 20.58 -35.71 2.20
N ASN A 813 20.52 -36.55 3.23
CA ASN A 813 21.57 -37.53 3.52
C ASN A 813 21.73 -38.53 2.37
N LYS A 814 20.62 -38.98 1.78
CA LYS A 814 20.65 -39.86 0.61
C LYS A 814 21.29 -39.19 -0.61
N ILE A 815 21.01 -37.90 -0.85
CA ILE A 815 21.63 -37.13 -1.93
C ILE A 815 23.13 -36.97 -1.69
N LYS A 816 23.55 -36.61 -0.47
CA LYS A 816 24.96 -36.48 -0.10
C LYS A 816 25.74 -37.80 -0.20
N GLY A 817 25.08 -38.93 0.01
CA GLY A 817 25.67 -40.25 -0.12
C GLY A 817 25.75 -40.80 -1.56
N GLN A 818 25.24 -40.08 -2.57
CA GLN A 818 25.34 -40.51 -3.98
C GLN A 818 26.77 -40.32 -4.52
N SER A 819 27.14 -41.15 -5.50
CA SER A 819 28.37 -40.89 -6.26
C SER A 819 28.24 -39.60 -7.07
N ARG A 820 29.37 -38.95 -7.32
CA ARG A 820 29.42 -37.69 -8.09
C ARG A 820 28.84 -37.87 -9.50
N GLU A 821 29.08 -39.01 -10.15
CA GLU A 821 28.58 -39.33 -11.47
C GLU A 821 27.05 -39.50 -11.47
N ALA A 822 26.52 -40.19 -10.46
CA ALA A 822 25.07 -40.39 -10.31
C ALA A 822 24.35 -39.05 -10.08
N TYR A 823 24.91 -38.20 -9.21
CA TYR A 823 24.39 -36.87 -8.95
C TYR A 823 24.39 -36.00 -10.23
N GLN A 824 25.51 -35.96 -10.95
CA GLN A 824 25.64 -35.20 -12.19
C GLN A 824 24.70 -35.68 -13.30
N LYS A 825 24.47 -36.99 -13.39
CA LYS A 825 23.51 -37.56 -14.35
C LYS A 825 22.08 -37.10 -14.03
N GLN A 826 21.64 -37.26 -12.78
CA GLN A 826 20.30 -36.82 -12.36
C GLN A 826 20.11 -35.30 -12.51
N MET A 827 21.13 -34.52 -12.13
CA MET A 827 21.21 -33.08 -12.32
C MET A 827 20.96 -32.69 -13.78
N MET A 828 21.68 -33.33 -14.72
CA MET A 828 21.54 -33.08 -16.15
C MET A 828 20.13 -33.42 -16.67
N GLU A 829 19.57 -34.56 -16.25
CA GLU A 829 18.22 -35.01 -16.63
C GLU A 829 17.16 -33.99 -16.18
N PHE A 830 17.18 -33.58 -14.91
CA PHE A 830 16.24 -32.59 -14.40
C PHE A 830 16.41 -31.20 -15.04
N GLN A 831 17.65 -30.77 -15.33
CA GLN A 831 17.88 -29.51 -16.05
C GLN A 831 17.26 -29.53 -17.45
N LEU A 832 17.46 -30.61 -18.21
CA LEU A 832 16.86 -30.75 -19.55
C LEU A 832 15.34 -30.80 -19.47
N GLN A 833 14.78 -31.52 -18.50
CA GLN A 833 13.34 -31.55 -18.26
C GLN A 833 12.79 -30.16 -17.97
N ALA A 834 13.42 -29.40 -17.07
CA ALA A 834 13.01 -28.04 -16.72
C ALA A 834 13.04 -27.09 -17.94
N ILE A 835 14.08 -27.19 -18.78
CA ILE A 835 14.18 -26.42 -20.04
C ILE A 835 13.03 -26.78 -20.99
N MET A 836 12.71 -28.06 -21.15
CA MET A 836 11.62 -28.51 -22.01
C MET A 836 10.25 -28.08 -21.47
N GLU A 837 10.02 -28.20 -20.16
CA GLU A 837 8.81 -27.70 -19.50
C GLU A 837 8.61 -26.21 -19.77
N GLU A 838 9.67 -25.41 -19.66
CA GLU A 838 9.60 -23.96 -19.90
C GLU A 838 9.33 -23.62 -21.37
N ARG A 839 10.00 -24.30 -22.31
CA ARG A 839 9.69 -24.15 -23.74
C ARG A 839 8.24 -24.47 -24.05
N MET A 840 7.70 -25.54 -23.47
CA MET A 840 6.30 -25.92 -23.63
C MET A 840 5.35 -24.88 -23.01
N ARG A 841 5.71 -24.25 -21.88
CA ARG A 841 4.94 -23.13 -21.32
C ARG A 841 4.95 -21.92 -22.26
N GLN A 842 6.09 -21.57 -22.83
CA GLN A 842 6.19 -20.47 -23.79
C GLN A 842 5.36 -20.72 -25.05
N VAL A 843 5.39 -21.95 -25.61
CA VAL A 843 4.55 -22.34 -26.74
C VAL A 843 3.06 -22.21 -26.38
N LYS A 844 2.65 -22.71 -25.21
CA LYS A 844 1.26 -22.57 -24.74
C LYS A 844 0.85 -21.11 -24.55
N ARG A 845 1.75 -20.25 -24.05
CA ARG A 845 1.51 -18.80 -23.92
C ARG A 845 1.32 -18.14 -25.30
N LYS A 846 2.21 -18.42 -26.25
CA LYS A 846 2.11 -17.93 -27.64
C LYS A 846 0.83 -18.42 -28.32
N GLN A 847 0.48 -19.70 -28.16
CA GLN A 847 -0.78 -20.24 -28.67
C GLN A 847 -2.01 -19.57 -28.06
N LYS A 848 -2.00 -19.25 -26.75
CA LYS A 848 -3.08 -18.47 -26.13
C LYS A 848 -3.19 -17.07 -26.73
N ALA A 849 -2.05 -16.40 -26.96
CA ALA A 849 -2.01 -15.07 -27.57
C ALA A 849 -2.35 -15.03 -29.08
N ILE A 850 -2.44 -16.20 -29.73
CA ILE A 850 -2.90 -16.36 -31.13
C ILE A 850 -4.40 -16.70 -31.18
N LYS A 851 -5.00 -17.14 -30.07
CA LYS A 851 -6.42 -17.50 -29.96
C LYS A 851 -7.31 -16.30 -29.58
N ASP A 852 -6.89 -15.08 -29.89
CA ASP A 852 -7.68 -13.90 -29.57
C ASP A 852 -9.02 -13.96 -30.32
N GLU A 853 -10.09 -14.20 -29.58
CA GLU A 853 -11.45 -14.11 -30.06
C GLU A 853 -11.75 -12.65 -30.44
N LYS A 854 -12.62 -12.46 -31.44
CA LYS A 854 -13.04 -11.12 -31.84
C LYS A 854 -13.75 -10.43 -30.66
N PRO A 855 -13.49 -9.14 -30.39
CA PRO A 855 -14.17 -8.43 -29.31
C PRO A 855 -15.70 -8.50 -29.35
N SER A 856 -16.31 -8.49 -30.54
CA SER A 856 -17.76 -8.67 -30.74
C SER A 856 -18.33 -9.99 -30.25
N HIS A 857 -17.51 -11.04 -30.15
CA HIS A 857 -17.94 -12.36 -29.71
C HIS A 857 -17.99 -12.51 -28.19
N VAL A 858 -17.45 -11.52 -27.47
CA VAL A 858 -17.36 -11.52 -26.01
C VAL A 858 -18.42 -10.58 -25.45
N LYS A 859 -19.33 -11.13 -24.63
CA LYS A 859 -20.40 -10.35 -23.98
C LYS A 859 -20.30 -10.47 -22.47
N PHE A 860 -20.52 -9.36 -21.78
CA PHE A 860 -20.47 -9.27 -20.33
C PHE A 860 -21.89 -9.10 -19.79
N SER A 861 -22.27 -9.93 -18.83
CA SER A 861 -23.50 -9.78 -18.06
C SER A 861 -23.21 -9.67 -16.57
N CYS A 862 -24.09 -8.98 -15.85
CA CYS A 862 -23.96 -8.81 -14.41
C CYS A 862 -24.02 -10.18 -13.73
N ARG A 863 -23.02 -10.47 -12.88
CA ARG A 863 -22.97 -11.73 -12.11
C ARG A 863 -24.18 -11.95 -11.20
N ASN A 864 -24.86 -10.88 -10.79
CA ASN A 864 -25.91 -10.93 -9.78
C ASN A 864 -27.32 -11.06 -10.38
N CYS A 865 -27.66 -10.25 -11.38
CA CYS A 865 -28.98 -10.24 -12.01
C CYS A 865 -29.01 -10.74 -13.46
N ALA A 866 -27.87 -11.20 -14.00
CA ALA A 866 -27.72 -11.63 -15.39
C ALA A 866 -28.03 -10.56 -16.47
N LYS A 867 -28.29 -9.30 -16.07
CA LYS A 867 -28.52 -8.18 -17.00
C LYS A 867 -27.33 -8.06 -17.97
N PRO A 868 -27.55 -8.00 -19.29
CA PRO A 868 -26.51 -7.66 -20.26
C PRO A 868 -25.91 -6.29 -19.95
N VAL A 869 -24.58 -6.18 -20.00
CA VAL A 869 -23.86 -4.96 -19.64
C VAL A 869 -23.15 -4.34 -20.83
N CYS A 870 -22.25 -5.07 -21.48
CA CYS A 870 -21.50 -4.58 -22.64
C CYS A 870 -20.93 -5.71 -23.50
N SER A 871 -20.51 -5.35 -24.71
CA SER A 871 -19.68 -6.14 -25.63
C SER A 871 -18.20 -5.94 -25.31
N GLY A 872 -17.33 -6.84 -25.77
CA GLY A 872 -15.88 -6.65 -25.73
C GLY A 872 -15.41 -5.48 -26.59
N GLU A 873 -16.21 -5.04 -27.57
CA GLU A 873 -15.93 -3.85 -28.40
C GLU A 873 -16.05 -2.54 -27.61
N ASP A 874 -16.88 -2.52 -26.56
CA ASP A 874 -17.09 -1.33 -25.73
C ASP A 874 -15.96 -1.12 -24.71
N ILE A 875 -15.06 -2.10 -24.59
CA ILE A 875 -13.99 -2.09 -23.60
C ILE A 875 -12.69 -1.59 -24.24
N GLN A 876 -12.14 -0.54 -23.64
CA GLN A 876 -10.87 0.06 -24.04
C GLN A 876 -9.85 -0.02 -22.89
N ILE A 877 -8.56 0.09 -23.23
CA ILE A 877 -7.46 0.00 -22.27
C ILE A 877 -6.75 1.34 -22.09
N ILE A 878 -6.66 1.81 -20.85
CA ILE A 878 -5.82 2.94 -20.42
C ILE A 878 -4.55 2.39 -19.75
N GLU A 879 -3.38 2.96 -20.10
CA GLU A 879 -2.05 2.59 -19.56
C GLU A 879 -1.76 1.07 -19.60
N ASN A 880 -2.26 0.38 -20.63
CA ASN A 880 -2.15 -1.08 -20.81
C ASN A 880 -2.76 -1.95 -19.68
N MET A 881 -3.43 -1.35 -18.69
CA MET A 881 -3.85 -2.02 -17.45
C MET A 881 -5.33 -1.81 -17.10
N HIS A 882 -5.85 -0.60 -17.25
CA HIS A 882 -7.21 -0.27 -16.79
C HIS A 882 -8.21 -0.49 -17.92
N ARG A 883 -9.24 -1.32 -17.67
CA ARG A 883 -10.27 -1.65 -18.66
C ARG A 883 -11.49 -0.79 -18.38
N VAL A 884 -11.80 0.12 -19.31
CA VAL A 884 -12.85 1.13 -19.15
C VAL A 884 -13.92 0.95 -20.21
N ASN A 885 -15.15 1.36 -19.91
CA ASN A 885 -16.23 1.46 -20.89
C ASN A 885 -16.77 2.89 -20.92
N VAL A 886 -16.44 3.63 -21.98
CA VAL A 886 -16.76 5.06 -22.12
C VAL A 886 -17.97 5.33 -22.97
N THR A 887 -18.71 4.30 -23.37
CA THR A 887 -19.92 4.46 -24.18
C THR A 887 -20.98 5.22 -23.38
N THR A 888 -21.73 6.10 -24.06
CA THR A 888 -22.80 6.90 -23.44
C THR A 888 -23.89 6.01 -22.82
N GLN A 889 -24.25 4.94 -23.52
CA GLN A 889 -25.22 3.93 -23.09
C GLN A 889 -24.82 3.26 -21.77
N PHE A 890 -23.53 3.08 -21.52
CA PHE A 890 -23.06 2.44 -20.29
C PHE A 890 -23.35 3.29 -19.04
N LYS A 891 -23.35 4.63 -19.15
CA LYS A 891 -23.66 5.54 -18.03
C LYS A 891 -25.06 5.31 -17.44
N GLU A 892 -26.01 4.83 -18.23
CA GLU A 892 -27.38 4.57 -17.77
C GLU A 892 -27.53 3.26 -16.98
N LEU A 893 -26.54 2.37 -17.05
CA LEU A 893 -26.61 1.01 -16.50
C LEU A 893 -26.08 0.90 -15.06
N PHE A 894 -25.35 1.91 -14.60
CA PHE A 894 -24.72 1.90 -13.29
C PHE A 894 -25.10 3.10 -12.44
N ILE A 895 -24.90 2.95 -11.14
CA ILE A 895 -24.93 4.01 -10.14
C ILE A 895 -23.55 4.13 -9.51
N GLN A 896 -23.16 5.34 -9.15
CA GLN A 896 -21.97 5.59 -8.36
C GLN A 896 -22.33 5.52 -6.88
N ARG A 897 -21.43 4.93 -6.09
CA ARG A 897 -21.56 4.82 -4.64
C ARG A 897 -20.25 5.23 -4.01
N GLU A 898 -20.33 5.79 -2.82
CA GLU A 898 -19.14 6.01 -2.03
C GLU A 898 -18.47 4.67 -1.70
N ASN A 899 -17.14 4.71 -1.66
CA ASN A 899 -16.34 3.55 -1.34
C ASN A 899 -16.29 3.38 0.18
N ALA A 900 -17.02 2.42 0.73
CA ALA A 900 -17.07 2.15 2.18
C ALA A 900 -15.67 1.91 2.79
N THR A 901 -14.73 1.37 2.00
CA THR A 901 -13.32 1.18 2.41
C THR A 901 -12.52 2.48 2.50
N LEU A 902 -12.96 3.55 1.83
CA LEU A 902 -12.40 4.90 1.95
C LEU A 902 -13.05 5.69 3.10
N GLN A 903 -14.29 5.41 3.50
CA GLN A 903 -14.93 6.07 4.65
C GLN A 903 -14.23 5.76 5.99
N GLU A 904 -13.61 4.57 6.15
CA GLU A 904 -12.73 4.26 7.30
C GLU A 904 -11.34 4.93 7.20
N ARG A 905 -11.06 5.66 6.10
CA ARG A 905 -9.81 6.42 5.88
C ARG A 905 -10.16 7.91 5.85
N LEU A 906 -10.08 8.58 7.01
CA LEU A 906 -10.03 10.04 7.09
C LEU A 906 -8.80 10.54 6.31
N LEU A 907 -8.94 10.77 5.00
CA LEU A 907 -7.90 11.26 4.10
C LEU A 907 -8.48 12.34 3.17
N ASP A 908 -7.75 13.44 3.02
CA ASP A 908 -8.20 14.69 2.40
C ASP A 908 -8.02 14.75 0.85
N TYR A 909 -8.25 13.67 0.10
CA TYR A 909 -8.14 13.68 -1.38
C TYR A 909 -9.28 12.94 -2.12
N GLU A 910 -9.49 13.32 -3.38
CA GLU A 910 -10.67 13.02 -4.20
C GLU A 910 -10.92 11.51 -4.43
N THR A 911 -12.19 11.16 -4.25
CA THR A 911 -12.75 9.82 -4.04
C THR A 911 -12.77 8.94 -5.29
N ASN A 912 -12.22 7.71 -5.22
CA ASN A 912 -12.53 6.65 -6.19
C ASN A 912 -13.85 5.96 -5.80
N ALA A 913 -14.97 6.50 -6.28
CA ALA A 913 -16.31 5.92 -6.10
C ALA A 913 -16.41 4.49 -6.66
N VAL A 914 -17.31 3.68 -6.10
CA VAL A 914 -17.64 2.33 -6.59
C VAL A 914 -18.74 2.42 -7.64
N ILE A 915 -18.56 1.70 -8.74
CA ILE A 915 -19.58 1.57 -9.79
C ILE A 915 -20.39 0.31 -9.50
N ALA A 916 -21.71 0.44 -9.37
CA ALA A 916 -22.61 -0.66 -9.05
C ALA A 916 -23.76 -0.76 -10.05
N CYS A 917 -24.27 -1.97 -10.27
CA CYS A 917 -25.43 -2.24 -11.11
C CYS A 917 -26.67 -1.50 -10.58
N LYS A 918 -27.33 -0.72 -11.44
CA LYS A 918 -28.57 0.00 -11.12
C LYS A 918 -29.71 -0.92 -10.68
N ASP A 919 -29.82 -2.10 -11.28
CA ASP A 919 -30.97 -3.01 -11.05
C ASP A 919 -30.83 -3.88 -9.81
N CYS A 920 -29.60 -4.13 -9.33
CA CYS A 920 -29.40 -5.12 -8.27
C CYS A 920 -28.36 -4.75 -7.21
N GLY A 921 -27.61 -3.65 -7.42
CA GLY A 921 -26.64 -3.11 -6.47
C GLY A 921 -25.29 -3.83 -6.48
N GLN A 922 -25.10 -4.79 -7.38
CA GLN A 922 -23.84 -5.54 -7.50
C GLN A 922 -22.70 -4.61 -7.90
N PRO A 923 -21.61 -4.53 -7.12
CA PRO A 923 -20.41 -3.81 -7.54
C PRO A 923 -19.85 -4.38 -8.83
N TRP A 924 -19.54 -3.51 -9.78
CA TRP A 924 -18.97 -3.82 -11.09
C TRP A 924 -17.51 -3.38 -11.17
N GLY A 925 -17.16 -2.27 -10.54
CA GLY A 925 -15.82 -1.67 -10.65
C GLY A 925 -15.68 -0.40 -9.81
N SER A 926 -14.82 0.49 -10.24
CA SER A 926 -14.56 1.79 -9.60
C SER A 926 -14.45 2.90 -10.63
N VAL A 927 -14.75 4.12 -10.22
CA VAL A 927 -14.40 5.34 -10.97
C VAL A 927 -12.90 5.55 -10.86
N MET A 928 -12.28 5.97 -11.96
CA MET A 928 -10.86 6.28 -12.07
C MET A 928 -10.71 7.64 -12.75
N VAL A 929 -10.00 8.56 -12.11
CA VAL A 929 -9.63 9.84 -12.72
C VAL A 929 -8.42 9.63 -13.63
N TYR A 930 -8.52 10.01 -14.90
CA TYR A 930 -7.40 10.03 -15.84
C TYR A 930 -7.39 11.35 -16.60
N ARG A 931 -6.31 12.13 -16.45
CA ARG A 931 -6.15 13.47 -17.03
C ARG A 931 -7.34 14.40 -16.73
N GLY A 932 -7.84 14.36 -15.49
CA GLY A 932 -8.94 15.20 -15.01
C GLY A 932 -10.35 14.75 -15.43
N MET A 933 -10.50 13.59 -16.08
CA MET A 933 -11.81 13.02 -16.43
C MET A 933 -12.08 11.72 -15.70
N ASP A 934 -13.35 11.51 -15.34
CA ASP A 934 -13.84 10.30 -14.68
C ASP A 934 -14.13 9.17 -15.67
N PHE A 935 -13.45 8.06 -15.49
CA PHE A 935 -13.62 6.86 -16.29
C PHE A 935 -14.15 5.68 -15.46
N PRO A 936 -15.17 4.96 -15.96
CA PRO A 936 -15.65 3.77 -15.28
C PRO A 936 -14.76 2.57 -15.55
N CYS A 937 -13.93 2.20 -14.57
CA CYS A 937 -13.02 1.05 -14.64
C CYS A 937 -13.72 -0.24 -14.16
N LEU A 938 -13.76 -1.26 -15.02
CA LEU A 938 -14.48 -2.51 -14.79
C LEU A 938 -13.59 -3.59 -14.16
N HIS A 939 -14.14 -4.32 -13.18
CA HIS A 939 -13.51 -5.48 -12.57
C HIS A 939 -14.16 -6.78 -13.06
N VAL A 940 -13.45 -7.53 -13.90
CA VAL A 940 -14.00 -8.73 -14.58
C VAL A 940 -14.61 -9.79 -13.65
N LYS A 941 -14.12 -9.89 -12.40
CA LYS A 941 -14.64 -10.83 -11.39
C LYS A 941 -16.13 -10.67 -11.08
N ASN A 942 -16.69 -9.49 -11.38
CA ASN A 942 -18.08 -9.12 -11.11
C ASN A 942 -19.03 -9.43 -12.29
N PHE A 943 -18.52 -10.03 -13.35
CA PHE A 943 -19.28 -10.34 -14.56
C PHE A 943 -19.26 -11.84 -14.88
N VAL A 944 -20.31 -12.28 -15.57
CA VAL A 944 -20.31 -13.55 -16.30
C VAL A 944 -19.99 -13.21 -17.75
N VAL A 945 -18.97 -13.87 -18.29
CA VAL A 945 -18.48 -13.62 -19.65
C VAL A 945 -18.98 -14.72 -20.57
N ASN A 946 -19.68 -14.34 -21.63
CA ASN A 946 -20.13 -15.25 -22.67
C ASN A 946 -19.23 -15.11 -23.90
N ILE A 947 -18.58 -16.21 -24.29
CA ILE A 947 -17.74 -16.28 -25.49
C ILE A 947 -18.32 -17.36 -26.40
N ASN A 948 -18.84 -16.98 -27.57
CA ASN A 948 -19.42 -17.91 -28.55
C ASN A 948 -20.45 -18.90 -27.93
N GLY A 949 -21.30 -18.42 -27.03
CA GLY A 949 -22.33 -19.23 -26.34
C GLY A 949 -21.84 -19.93 -25.07
N LYS A 950 -20.52 -19.93 -24.79
CA LYS A 950 -19.96 -20.52 -23.58
C LYS A 950 -19.89 -19.49 -22.46
N LYS A 951 -20.67 -19.71 -21.39
CA LYS A 951 -20.67 -18.88 -20.19
C LYS A 951 -19.53 -19.22 -19.23
N ILE A 952 -18.76 -18.22 -18.83
CA ILE A 952 -17.59 -18.28 -17.94
C ILE A 952 -17.86 -17.37 -16.73
N SER A 953 -17.95 -17.95 -15.53
CA SER A 953 -18.22 -17.22 -14.27
C SER A 953 -17.03 -17.19 -13.31
N ASN A 954 -15.94 -17.88 -13.64
CA ASN A 954 -14.74 -18.01 -12.80
C ASN A 954 -13.58 -17.12 -13.26
N CYS A 955 -13.85 -16.14 -14.12
CA CYS A 955 -12.86 -15.17 -14.56
C CYS A 955 -12.51 -14.25 -13.38
N THR A 956 -11.24 -14.20 -12.99
CA THR A 956 -10.78 -13.35 -11.87
C THR A 956 -9.89 -12.22 -12.34
N LYS A 957 -9.25 -12.38 -13.50
CA LYS A 957 -8.34 -11.41 -14.11
C LYS A 957 -8.66 -11.25 -15.59
N TRP A 958 -8.49 -10.05 -16.13
CA TRP A 958 -8.68 -9.77 -17.55
C TRP A 958 -7.82 -10.67 -18.44
N SER A 959 -6.63 -11.05 -17.98
CA SER A 959 -5.72 -12.00 -18.66
C SER A 959 -6.27 -13.43 -18.80
N ASP A 960 -7.36 -13.77 -18.10
CA ASP A 960 -8.00 -15.08 -18.23
C ASP A 960 -8.85 -15.17 -19.51
N LEU A 961 -9.19 -14.03 -20.11
CA LEU A 961 -9.98 -13.94 -21.33
C LEU A 961 -9.06 -14.00 -22.57
N PRO A 962 -9.39 -14.83 -23.58
CA PRO A 962 -8.63 -14.92 -24.83
C PRO A 962 -9.07 -13.79 -25.78
N ILE A 963 -8.83 -12.54 -25.41
CA ILE A 963 -9.25 -11.35 -26.16
C ILE A 963 -8.21 -10.24 -25.98
N ARG A 964 -7.98 -9.46 -27.05
CA ARG A 964 -7.30 -8.18 -26.98
C ARG A 964 -8.31 -7.05 -27.12
N PHE A 965 -8.25 -6.12 -26.18
CA PHE A 965 -9.02 -4.88 -26.24
C PHE A 965 -8.18 -3.78 -26.89
N THR A 966 -8.86 -2.79 -27.45
CA THR A 966 -8.23 -1.63 -28.10
C THR A 966 -7.67 -0.67 -27.05
N ALA A 967 -6.64 0.09 -27.42
CA ALA A 967 -6.16 1.19 -26.59
C ALA A 967 -7.19 2.33 -26.62
N PHE A 968 -7.37 2.98 -25.47
CA PHE A 968 -8.22 4.16 -25.36
C PHE A 968 -7.56 5.35 -26.05
N ASP A 969 -8.26 5.99 -27.00
CA ASP A 969 -7.82 7.24 -27.63
C ASP A 969 -8.41 8.43 -26.87
N TYR A 970 -7.53 9.10 -26.11
CA TYR A 970 -7.90 10.28 -25.35
C TYR A 970 -8.31 11.47 -26.22
N ILE A 971 -7.63 11.67 -27.35
CA ILE A 971 -7.85 12.84 -28.20
C ILE A 971 -9.21 12.73 -28.88
N GLU A 972 -9.54 11.54 -29.39
CA GLU A 972 -10.84 11.26 -29.99
C GLU A 972 -11.97 11.47 -28.96
N HIS A 973 -11.83 10.89 -27.76
CA HIS A 973 -12.84 11.03 -26.72
C HIS A 973 -13.02 12.49 -26.26
N ALA A 974 -11.92 13.22 -26.04
CA ALA A 974 -11.96 14.63 -25.64
C ALA A 974 -12.58 15.50 -26.74
N SER A 975 -12.27 15.22 -28.02
CA SER A 975 -12.87 15.93 -29.15
C SER A 975 -14.38 15.71 -29.24
N MET A 976 -14.86 14.48 -29.01
CA MET A 976 -16.30 14.19 -29.00
C MET A 976 -17.02 14.90 -27.85
N MET A 977 -16.40 14.94 -26.67
CA MET A 977 -16.97 15.63 -25.50
C MET A 977 -17.02 17.14 -25.68
N ALA A 978 -15.99 17.73 -26.31
CA ALA A 978 -15.95 19.16 -26.63
C ALA A 978 -16.97 19.56 -27.72
N GLN A 979 -17.27 18.66 -28.66
CA GLN A 979 -18.30 18.90 -29.69
C GLN A 979 -19.72 18.74 -29.13
N GLY A 980 -19.94 17.84 -28.16
CA GLY A 980 -21.24 17.64 -27.53
C GLY A 980 -21.67 18.79 -26.60
N SER A 981 -20.73 19.54 -26.03
CA SER A 981 -21.05 20.70 -25.18
C SER A 981 -21.60 21.91 -25.94
N ASP A 982 -21.40 21.98 -27.26
CA ASP A 982 -21.94 23.06 -28.09
C ASP A 982 -23.42 22.84 -28.47
N GLU A 983 -23.94 21.61 -28.40
CA GLU A 983 -25.36 21.31 -28.68
C GLU A 983 -26.29 21.49 -27.48
N GLU A 984 -25.77 21.53 -26.24
CA GLU A 984 -26.57 21.81 -25.03
C GLU A 984 -26.71 23.32 -24.72
N MET A 985 -26.09 24.20 -25.51
CA MET A 985 -26.26 25.66 -25.45
C MET A 985 -26.99 26.25 -26.68
N GLY A 986 -27.65 25.41 -27.49
CA GLY A 986 -28.47 25.80 -28.64
C GLY A 986 -29.94 26.01 -28.32
#